data_AF-A0A3A8EUN3-F1
#
_entry.id   AF-A0A3A8EUN3-F1
#
_cell.length_a   1.000
_cell.length_b   1.000
_cell.length_c   1.000
_cell.angle_alpha   90.00
_cell.angle_beta   90.00
_cell.angle_gamma   90.00
#
_symmetry.space_group_name_H-M   'P 1'
#
loop_
_entity.id
_entity.type
_entity.pdbx_description
1 polymer ?
#
loop_
_entity_poly.entity_id
_entity_poly.type
_entity_poly.pdbx_seq_one_letter_code
_entity_poly.pdbx_strand_id
1 'polypeptide(L)'
;MRNLNELNSNYLLIVREIEDNCRYYVEKISKKNGRSDAYIRALKNSCLFCLEFSIREFNLRTTDDVLNFFYSSEDNLQVFLEKYKEYYGRNRVEINHSGLIKSISPYRIAFNFITDEIFALYGTNLWLSLGDNVYNKNYNATERFLFCLDCIFEFNKPTVYELKSNKKKFQIVASLINDYCGHQFITFSMITKYFERQFFPNFVEYCDGVNYSERSSKPYVVLEAIEALAHAPQGYLTSIIPKTNVLNTHKLSDSGSVVDGSSNFKYVERLNVSLLPDQLRLELYNYCFYKTEPLLDKKINEQWKVRKCKGDLPKETVLDAKLISNFYVYTKDLYVPSYSSFVGVTIALLKKVLELGLLTYGELTLFNVYQPDILRAVLANDIKKDGYVLMSFSMVMQYAKTIWHPDHCFFCEFSREIICDYYNVSSDDVIEMSKKNYDSLFTIYEKIKPFIKTSPRSHNARNEKIIELDSPASYVFDALKKAYLDLDIYLNSNNHQIKVKYYCVVRDIILVECLLICPLRVRNWADMKIGFHKEDECIYKDKDGIYKISIPKSQFKNYKQRNIPERFQLSIPENLTHILDLYVDTIRPLFMSETEPHEYFFVSSLGRKQTGTAISTCTRKFTALYADQSIKSGGIGAHYFRHIVATTYLKIHRGAFGYVALILLDSEEVIRRHYGHLDHEDAIGDWKKNLSNIRNAALG
;
A
#
# COMPACT_ATOMS: atom_id res chain seq x y z
N MET A 1 -38.20 -11.66 14.27
CA MET A 1 -37.28 -10.95 13.33
C MET A 1 -37.26 -11.51 11.91
N ARG A 2 -37.72 -12.74 11.61
CA ARG A 2 -37.73 -13.28 10.22
C ARG A 2 -38.71 -12.55 9.26
N ASN A 3 -39.90 -12.14 9.72
CA ASN A 3 -40.91 -11.49 8.86
C ASN A 3 -40.62 -10.04 8.44
N LEU A 4 -39.86 -9.25 9.22
CA LEU A 4 -39.54 -7.85 8.87
C LEU A 4 -38.40 -7.75 7.85
N ASN A 5 -37.49 -8.72 7.84
CA ASN A 5 -36.37 -8.77 6.90
C ASN A 5 -36.80 -9.27 5.51
N GLU A 6 -37.73 -10.23 5.42
CA GLU A 6 -38.28 -10.70 4.13
C GLU A 6 -39.15 -9.64 3.44
N LEU A 7 -39.99 -8.92 4.20
CA LEU A 7 -40.82 -7.83 3.67
C LEU A 7 -39.98 -6.64 3.16
N ASN A 8 -38.87 -6.29 3.85
CA ASN A 8 -37.93 -5.27 3.36
C ASN A 8 -37.10 -5.75 2.16
N SER A 9 -36.79 -7.04 2.08
CA SER A 9 -35.99 -7.63 0.99
C SER A 9 -36.75 -7.65 -0.34
N ASN A 10 -38.04 -8.01 -0.35
CA ASN A 10 -38.86 -7.95 -1.57
C ASN A 10 -39.10 -6.50 -2.01
N TYR A 11 -39.37 -5.60 -1.05
CA TYR A 11 -39.52 -4.17 -1.29
C TYR A 11 -38.30 -3.53 -1.99
N LEU A 12 -37.07 -3.83 -1.54
CA LEU A 12 -35.85 -3.27 -2.11
C LEU A 12 -35.51 -3.80 -3.52
N LEU A 13 -35.85 -5.07 -3.78
CA LEU A 13 -35.70 -5.65 -5.12
C LEU A 13 -36.65 -4.95 -6.10
N ILE A 14 -37.91 -4.76 -5.72
CA ILE A 14 -38.92 -4.08 -6.54
C ILE A 14 -38.49 -2.65 -6.91
N VAL A 15 -38.01 -1.87 -5.92
CA VAL A 15 -37.49 -0.51 -6.17
C VAL A 15 -36.34 -0.54 -7.17
N ARG A 16 -35.37 -1.44 -6.97
CA ARG A 16 -34.18 -1.54 -7.84
C ARG A 16 -34.53 -1.93 -9.27
N GLU A 17 -35.46 -2.85 -9.45
CA GLU A 17 -35.96 -3.27 -10.76
C GLU A 17 -36.54 -2.07 -11.52
N ILE A 18 -37.39 -1.29 -10.86
CA ILE A 18 -38.05 -0.12 -11.46
C ILE A 18 -37.03 0.99 -11.72
N GLU A 19 -36.06 1.21 -10.81
CA GLU A 19 -34.97 2.18 -11.01
C GLU A 19 -34.10 1.84 -12.22
N ASP A 20 -33.72 0.57 -12.38
CA ASP A 20 -32.89 0.12 -13.51
C ASP A 20 -33.61 0.30 -14.84
N ASN A 21 -34.92 -0.02 -14.88
CA ASN A 21 -35.78 0.28 -16.02
C ASN A 21 -35.83 1.80 -16.28
N CYS A 22 -36.00 2.65 -15.26
CA CYS A 22 -35.98 4.11 -15.41
C CYS A 22 -34.64 4.60 -15.98
N ARG A 23 -33.51 4.15 -15.45
CA ARG A 23 -32.17 4.58 -15.90
C ARG A 23 -31.93 4.20 -17.36
N TYR A 24 -32.29 2.98 -17.74
CA TYR A 24 -32.08 2.46 -19.09
C TYR A 24 -32.98 3.16 -20.11
N TYR A 25 -34.29 3.22 -19.83
CA TYR A 25 -35.26 3.73 -20.80
C TYR A 25 -35.29 5.25 -20.89
N VAL A 26 -35.03 5.99 -19.79
CA VAL A 26 -34.80 7.45 -19.89
C VAL A 26 -33.66 7.75 -20.85
N GLU A 27 -32.56 7.01 -20.76
CA GLU A 27 -31.42 7.20 -21.66
C GLU A 27 -31.75 6.81 -23.10
N LYS A 28 -32.33 5.62 -23.30
CA LYS A 28 -32.66 5.09 -24.62
C LYS A 28 -33.66 5.97 -25.38
N ILE A 29 -34.77 6.35 -24.74
CA ILE A 29 -35.85 7.14 -25.34
C ILE A 29 -35.39 8.59 -25.54
N SER A 30 -34.72 9.19 -24.56
CA SER A 30 -34.26 10.58 -24.68
C SER A 30 -33.16 10.75 -25.72
N LYS A 31 -32.24 9.80 -25.86
CA LYS A 31 -31.23 9.82 -26.94
C LYS A 31 -31.87 9.65 -28.31
N LYS A 32 -32.83 8.72 -28.45
CA LYS A 32 -33.62 8.55 -29.69
C LYS A 32 -34.34 9.85 -30.08
N ASN A 33 -34.81 10.60 -29.08
CA ASN A 33 -35.50 11.88 -29.26
C ASN A 33 -34.55 13.10 -29.34
N GLY A 34 -33.24 12.89 -29.51
CA GLY A 34 -32.26 13.97 -29.72
C GLY A 34 -32.06 14.90 -28.50
N ARG A 35 -32.33 14.42 -27.28
CA ARG A 35 -32.16 15.22 -26.05
C ARG A 35 -30.70 15.28 -25.62
N SER A 36 -30.30 16.39 -24.99
CA SER A 36 -28.93 16.58 -24.49
C SER A 36 -28.63 15.72 -23.25
N ASP A 37 -27.35 15.39 -23.04
CA ASP A 37 -26.91 14.65 -21.84
C ASP A 37 -27.29 15.32 -20.53
N ALA A 38 -27.33 16.66 -20.51
CA ALA A 38 -27.77 17.42 -19.35
C ALA A 38 -29.26 17.17 -19.04
N TYR A 39 -30.11 17.13 -20.07
CA TYR A 39 -31.53 16.80 -19.93
C TYR A 39 -31.70 15.34 -19.46
N ILE A 40 -30.96 14.41 -20.07
CA ILE A 40 -31.01 12.98 -19.70
C ILE A 40 -30.65 12.80 -18.23
N ARG A 41 -29.56 13.41 -17.76
CA ARG A 41 -29.16 13.35 -16.35
C ARG A 41 -30.24 13.95 -15.42
N ALA A 42 -30.81 15.09 -15.80
CA ALA A 42 -31.87 15.73 -15.01
C ALA A 42 -33.11 14.84 -14.90
N LEU A 43 -33.58 14.28 -16.03
CA LEU A 43 -34.76 13.42 -16.06
C LEU A 43 -34.54 12.11 -15.29
N LYS A 44 -33.35 11.50 -15.39
CA LYS A 44 -33.00 10.32 -14.56
C LYS A 44 -33.14 10.62 -13.08
N ASN A 45 -32.54 11.72 -12.62
CA ASN A 45 -32.59 12.11 -11.22
C ASN A 45 -34.02 12.42 -10.76
N SER A 46 -34.82 13.08 -11.61
CA SER A 46 -36.22 13.36 -11.29
C SER A 46 -37.09 12.10 -11.25
N CYS A 47 -36.88 11.11 -12.12
CA CYS A 47 -37.60 9.84 -12.08
C CYS A 47 -37.29 9.06 -10.80
N LEU A 48 -36.01 8.93 -10.45
CA LEU A 48 -35.58 8.25 -9.23
C LEU A 48 -36.18 8.91 -7.99
N PHE A 49 -36.14 10.25 -7.94
CA PHE A 49 -36.75 11.00 -6.86
C PHE A 49 -38.27 10.77 -6.76
N CYS A 50 -38.98 10.84 -7.89
CA CYS A 50 -40.43 10.59 -7.92
C CYS A 50 -40.77 9.20 -7.39
N LEU A 51 -40.02 8.19 -7.80
CA LEU A 51 -40.22 6.82 -7.36
C LEU A 51 -39.94 6.67 -5.85
N GLU A 52 -38.76 7.09 -5.39
CA GLU A 52 -38.37 7.02 -3.97
C GLU A 52 -39.35 7.78 -3.07
N PHE A 53 -39.77 8.98 -3.48
CA PHE A 53 -40.70 9.82 -2.72
C PHE A 53 -42.09 9.18 -2.65
N SER A 54 -42.65 8.71 -3.78
CA SER A 54 -43.96 8.08 -3.80
C SER A 54 -44.00 6.82 -2.94
N ILE A 55 -43.00 5.96 -3.09
CA ILE A 55 -42.93 4.70 -2.36
C ILE A 55 -42.89 4.95 -0.85
N ARG A 56 -42.09 5.93 -0.41
CA ARG A 56 -41.94 6.26 1.01
C ARG A 56 -43.18 6.94 1.59
N GLU A 57 -43.65 8.01 0.97
CA GLU A 57 -44.72 8.84 1.54
C GLU A 57 -46.09 8.14 1.51
N PHE A 58 -46.31 7.25 0.53
CA PHE A 58 -47.56 6.48 0.40
C PHE A 58 -47.43 5.04 0.89
N ASN A 59 -46.28 4.66 1.49
CA ASN A 59 -46.03 3.35 2.10
C ASN A 59 -46.36 2.18 1.16
N LEU A 60 -45.90 2.28 -0.10
CA LEU A 60 -46.13 1.27 -1.15
C LEU A 60 -45.15 0.10 -0.93
N ARG A 61 -45.65 -1.13 -0.77
CA ARG A 61 -44.81 -2.27 -0.29
C ARG A 61 -44.61 -3.39 -1.31
N THR A 62 -45.43 -3.44 -2.35
CA THR A 62 -45.37 -4.44 -3.42
C THR A 62 -45.28 -3.77 -4.79
N THR A 63 -44.88 -4.52 -5.82
CA THR A 63 -44.85 -4.01 -7.20
C THR A 63 -46.24 -3.58 -7.62
N ASP A 64 -47.25 -4.34 -7.24
CA ASP A 64 -48.65 -4.02 -7.50
C ASP A 64 -49.08 -2.74 -6.78
N ASP A 65 -48.63 -2.48 -5.55
CA ASP A 65 -48.90 -1.20 -4.86
C ASP A 65 -48.31 -0.01 -5.62
N VAL A 66 -47.07 -0.16 -6.11
CA VAL A 66 -46.38 0.89 -6.87
C VAL A 66 -47.07 1.12 -8.22
N LEU A 67 -47.35 0.04 -8.96
CA LEU A 67 -48.05 0.12 -10.24
C LEU A 67 -49.44 0.72 -10.06
N ASN A 68 -50.23 0.26 -9.09
CA ASN A 68 -51.57 0.78 -8.81
C ASN A 68 -51.52 2.26 -8.44
N PHE A 69 -50.52 2.71 -7.67
CA PHE A 69 -50.37 4.12 -7.34
C PHE A 69 -50.12 4.98 -8.59
N PHE A 70 -49.24 4.55 -9.50
CA PHE A 70 -48.91 5.32 -10.70
C PHE A 70 -49.93 5.16 -11.85
N TYR A 71 -50.70 4.06 -11.90
CA TYR A 71 -51.75 3.82 -12.90
C TYR A 71 -53.12 4.42 -12.54
N SER A 72 -53.40 4.66 -11.25
CA SER A 72 -54.69 5.21 -10.82
C SER A 72 -54.76 6.73 -11.04
N SER A 73 -55.40 7.13 -12.16
CA SER A 73 -55.92 8.46 -12.60
C SER A 73 -55.11 9.74 -12.30
N GLU A 74 -55.44 10.84 -12.99
CA GLU A 74 -54.82 12.18 -12.80
C GLU A 74 -54.78 12.66 -11.33
N ASP A 75 -55.60 12.08 -10.46
CA ASP A 75 -55.71 12.38 -9.04
C ASP A 75 -54.41 12.06 -8.27
N ASN A 76 -53.70 10.96 -8.58
CA ASN A 76 -52.51 10.59 -7.81
C ASN A 76 -51.26 11.42 -8.15
N LEU A 77 -51.16 11.93 -9.38
CA LEU A 77 -50.17 12.94 -9.71
C LEU A 77 -50.43 14.21 -8.87
N GLN A 78 -51.69 14.63 -8.75
CA GLN A 78 -52.04 15.79 -7.94
C GLN A 78 -51.74 15.56 -6.45
N VAL A 79 -52.07 14.38 -5.91
CA VAL A 79 -51.74 13.96 -4.54
C VAL A 79 -50.22 13.94 -4.30
N PHE A 80 -49.44 13.41 -5.24
CA PHE A 80 -47.97 13.44 -5.19
C PHE A 80 -47.44 14.89 -5.14
N LEU A 81 -47.94 15.76 -6.03
CA LEU A 81 -47.51 17.15 -6.12
C LEU A 81 -47.89 17.95 -4.86
N GLU A 82 -49.04 17.68 -4.26
CA GLU A 82 -49.50 18.30 -3.02
C GLU A 82 -48.64 17.87 -1.83
N LYS A 83 -48.32 16.58 -1.69
CA LYS A 83 -47.39 16.12 -0.65
C LYS A 83 -45.97 16.61 -0.84
N TYR A 84 -45.48 16.68 -2.08
CA TYR A 84 -44.19 17.29 -2.36
C TYR A 84 -44.15 18.76 -1.93
N LYS A 85 -45.22 19.51 -2.17
CA LYS A 85 -45.37 20.92 -1.76
C LYS A 85 -45.41 21.08 -0.24
N GLU A 86 -46.06 20.17 0.47
CA GLU A 86 -46.06 20.13 1.94
C GLU A 86 -44.66 19.86 2.50
N TYR A 87 -43.93 18.92 1.91
CA TYR A 87 -42.61 18.50 2.39
C TYR A 87 -41.51 19.56 2.16
N TYR A 88 -41.57 20.35 1.07
CA TYR A 88 -40.50 21.30 0.69
C TYR A 88 -40.87 22.80 0.80
N GLY A 89 -42.11 23.12 1.16
CA GLY A 89 -42.58 24.50 1.42
C GLY A 89 -42.94 25.32 0.18
N ARG A 90 -43.78 26.37 0.39
CA ARG A 90 -44.43 27.18 -0.67
C ARG A 90 -43.47 27.95 -1.60
N ASN A 91 -42.21 28.17 -1.23
CA ASN A 91 -41.29 29.07 -1.95
C ASN A 91 -40.67 28.48 -3.23
N ARG A 92 -41.05 27.27 -3.66
CA ARG A 92 -40.55 26.62 -4.89
C ARG A 92 -41.65 26.25 -5.89
N VAL A 93 -42.86 26.78 -5.73
CA VAL A 93 -44.04 26.37 -6.51
C VAL A 93 -44.80 27.59 -7.02
N GLU A 94 -44.74 27.88 -8.33
CA GLU A 94 -45.63 28.89 -8.94
C GLU A 94 -47.04 28.32 -9.14
N ILE A 95 -48.09 29.12 -8.95
CA ILE A 95 -49.50 28.75 -9.14
C ILE A 95 -50.13 29.75 -10.12
N ASN A 96 -50.95 29.29 -11.06
CA ASN A 96 -51.68 30.16 -11.98
C ASN A 96 -52.97 30.73 -11.33
N HIS A 97 -53.63 31.65 -12.03
CA HIS A 97 -54.84 32.34 -11.54
C HIS A 97 -56.07 31.43 -11.35
N SER A 98 -56.03 30.18 -11.79
CA SER A 98 -57.07 29.17 -11.54
C SER A 98 -56.73 28.19 -10.40
N GLY A 99 -55.65 28.42 -9.65
CA GLY A 99 -55.23 27.56 -8.54
C GLY A 99 -54.39 26.35 -8.94
N LEU A 100 -54.07 26.19 -10.23
CA LEU A 100 -53.26 25.10 -10.77
C LEU A 100 -51.76 25.42 -10.71
N ILE A 101 -50.97 24.46 -10.24
CA ILE A 101 -49.52 24.60 -10.03
C ILE A 101 -48.77 24.64 -11.38
N LYS A 102 -47.97 25.70 -11.61
CA LYS A 102 -47.25 26.03 -12.86
C LYS A 102 -45.78 25.59 -12.89
N SER A 103 -45.04 25.53 -11.77
CA SER A 103 -43.61 25.14 -11.77
C SER A 103 -43.24 24.00 -10.80
N ILE A 104 -43.75 22.80 -11.09
CA ILE A 104 -43.17 21.50 -10.68
C ILE A 104 -42.80 20.66 -11.92
N SER A 105 -42.50 21.36 -13.03
CA SER A 105 -42.29 20.80 -14.38
C SER A 105 -41.43 19.51 -14.44
N PRO A 106 -40.23 19.43 -13.83
CA PRO A 106 -39.39 18.24 -13.97
C PRO A 106 -39.96 16.99 -13.30
N TYR A 107 -40.66 17.12 -12.17
CA TYR A 107 -41.23 15.96 -11.46
C TYR A 107 -42.58 15.54 -12.04
N ARG A 108 -43.36 16.48 -12.58
CA ARG A 108 -44.54 16.14 -13.39
C ARG A 108 -44.13 15.37 -14.66
N ILE A 109 -43.09 15.86 -15.36
CA ILE A 109 -42.53 15.16 -16.52
C ILE A 109 -42.02 13.78 -16.12
N ALA A 110 -41.31 13.67 -15.01
CA ALA A 110 -40.77 12.40 -14.53
C ALA A 110 -41.86 11.41 -14.10
N PHE A 111 -42.89 11.87 -13.37
CA PHE A 111 -44.02 11.04 -12.97
C PHE A 111 -44.74 10.48 -14.20
N ASN A 112 -45.07 11.34 -15.18
CA ASN A 112 -45.69 10.91 -16.42
C ASN A 112 -44.77 9.97 -17.22
N PHE A 113 -43.47 10.24 -17.26
CA PHE A 113 -42.52 9.36 -17.94
C PHE A 113 -42.47 7.97 -17.29
N ILE A 114 -42.52 7.89 -15.96
CA ILE A 114 -42.61 6.61 -15.24
C ILE A 114 -43.92 5.89 -15.61
N THR A 115 -45.05 6.57 -15.55
CA THR A 115 -46.36 5.97 -15.84
C THR A 115 -46.49 5.54 -17.30
N ASP A 116 -46.21 6.44 -18.23
CA ASP A 116 -46.55 6.30 -19.65
C ASP A 116 -45.49 5.50 -20.43
N GLU A 117 -44.21 5.64 -20.08
CA GLU A 117 -43.09 5.06 -20.84
C GLU A 117 -42.43 3.88 -20.13
N ILE A 118 -42.31 3.92 -18.80
CA ILE A 118 -41.67 2.84 -18.04
C ILE A 118 -42.67 1.74 -17.71
N PHE A 119 -43.73 2.06 -16.97
CA PHE A 119 -44.69 1.04 -16.54
C PHE A 119 -45.51 0.46 -17.68
N ALA A 120 -45.68 1.16 -18.81
CA ALA A 120 -46.22 0.56 -20.03
C ALA A 120 -45.43 -0.70 -20.50
N LEU A 121 -44.18 -0.85 -20.09
CA LEU A 121 -43.34 -2.02 -20.40
C LEU A 121 -43.53 -3.16 -19.39
N TYR A 122 -44.15 -2.94 -18.24
CA TYR A 122 -44.30 -3.95 -17.18
C TYR A 122 -45.06 -5.18 -17.67
N GLY A 123 -44.52 -6.37 -17.38
CA GLY A 123 -45.08 -7.65 -17.85
C GLY A 123 -44.81 -7.97 -19.33
N THR A 124 -44.11 -7.10 -20.07
CA THR A 124 -43.67 -7.38 -21.44
C THR A 124 -42.24 -7.96 -21.47
N ASN A 125 -41.83 -8.53 -22.61
CA ASN A 125 -40.45 -8.95 -22.84
C ASN A 125 -39.43 -7.78 -22.89
N LEU A 126 -39.90 -6.54 -22.90
CA LEU A 126 -39.06 -5.34 -22.84
C LEU A 126 -38.81 -4.88 -21.40
N TRP A 127 -39.54 -5.41 -20.42
CA TRP A 127 -39.28 -5.16 -19.01
C TRP A 127 -37.97 -5.80 -18.59
N LEU A 128 -37.08 -5.02 -17.97
CA LEU A 128 -35.86 -5.56 -17.39
C LEU A 128 -36.22 -6.17 -16.03
N SER A 129 -36.67 -7.43 -16.02
CA SER A 129 -36.94 -8.13 -14.75
C SER A 129 -35.66 -8.37 -13.97
N LEU A 130 -35.75 -8.45 -12.64
CA LEU A 130 -34.66 -8.94 -11.80
C LEU A 130 -34.52 -10.47 -11.97
N GLY A 131 -34.03 -10.89 -13.14
CA GLY A 131 -33.76 -12.28 -13.49
C GLY A 131 -32.39 -12.44 -14.15
N ASP A 132 -31.59 -13.35 -13.59
CA ASP A 132 -30.30 -13.91 -14.03
C ASP A 132 -29.04 -13.04 -14.16
N ASN A 133 -29.11 -11.69 -14.29
CA ASN A 133 -27.91 -10.90 -14.65
C ASN A 133 -27.43 -9.81 -13.66
N VAL A 134 -28.03 -9.65 -12.48
CA VAL A 134 -27.48 -8.72 -11.46
C VAL A 134 -26.17 -9.28 -10.87
N TYR A 135 -26.15 -10.57 -10.60
CA TYR A 135 -25.01 -11.30 -10.05
C TYR A 135 -24.25 -12.00 -11.16
N ASN A 136 -23.49 -11.21 -11.94
CA ASN A 136 -22.76 -11.69 -13.10
C ASN A 136 -21.81 -12.85 -12.74
N LYS A 137 -22.16 -14.07 -13.17
CA LYS A 137 -21.35 -15.28 -12.92
C LYS A 137 -20.02 -15.28 -13.70
N ASN A 138 -19.84 -14.39 -14.67
CA ASN A 138 -18.55 -14.25 -15.36
C ASN A 138 -17.56 -13.40 -14.57
N TYR A 139 -18.01 -12.66 -13.55
CA TYR A 139 -17.11 -11.95 -12.64
C TYR A 139 -16.20 -12.91 -11.89
N ASN A 140 -14.92 -12.52 -11.77
CA ASN A 140 -13.96 -13.24 -10.93
C ASN A 140 -14.33 -13.10 -9.44
N ALA A 141 -13.74 -13.91 -8.56
CA ALA A 141 -14.15 -13.94 -7.16
C ALA A 141 -14.02 -12.59 -6.44
N THR A 142 -13.03 -11.80 -6.84
CA THR A 142 -12.81 -10.45 -6.35
C THR A 142 -13.96 -9.52 -6.74
N GLU A 143 -14.32 -9.49 -8.02
CA GLU A 143 -15.38 -8.62 -8.54
C GLU A 143 -16.71 -8.97 -7.92
N ARG A 144 -17.00 -10.26 -7.77
CA ARG A 144 -18.18 -10.73 -7.04
C ARG A 144 -18.16 -10.25 -5.59
N PHE A 145 -17.03 -10.37 -4.90
CA PHE A 145 -16.87 -9.93 -3.51
C PHE A 145 -17.09 -8.42 -3.36
N LEU A 146 -16.45 -7.61 -4.20
CA LEU A 146 -16.62 -6.15 -4.18
C LEU A 146 -18.04 -5.75 -4.55
N PHE A 147 -18.63 -6.40 -5.54
CA PHE A 147 -20.02 -6.20 -5.93
C PHE A 147 -20.98 -6.50 -4.78
N CYS A 148 -20.76 -7.58 -4.02
CA CYS A 148 -21.54 -7.89 -2.83
C CYS A 148 -21.37 -6.80 -1.75
N LEU A 149 -20.15 -6.32 -1.48
CA LEU A 149 -19.95 -5.22 -0.53
C LEU A 149 -20.65 -3.93 -0.97
N ASP A 150 -20.65 -3.62 -2.27
CA ASP A 150 -21.41 -2.50 -2.82
C ASP A 150 -22.92 -2.70 -2.64
N CYS A 151 -23.42 -3.91 -2.93
CA CYS A 151 -24.82 -4.26 -2.75
C CYS A 151 -25.25 -4.12 -1.28
N ILE A 152 -24.46 -4.61 -0.31
CA ILE A 152 -24.74 -4.42 1.12
C ILE A 152 -24.95 -2.95 1.45
N PHE A 153 -24.10 -2.08 0.92
CA PHE A 153 -24.24 -0.65 1.15
C PHE A 153 -25.50 -0.09 0.48
N GLU A 154 -25.72 -0.37 -0.80
CA GLU A 154 -26.87 0.19 -1.53
C GLU A 154 -28.20 -0.26 -0.92
N PHE A 155 -28.32 -1.51 -0.45
CA PHE A 155 -29.52 -2.00 0.24
C PHE A 155 -29.77 -1.37 1.61
N ASN A 156 -28.75 -0.78 2.23
CA ASN A 156 -28.82 -0.25 3.59
C ASN A 156 -28.48 1.25 3.64
N LYS A 157 -28.57 1.94 2.50
CA LYS A 157 -28.18 3.34 2.35
C LYS A 157 -29.18 4.25 3.06
N PRO A 158 -28.77 5.07 4.04
CA PRO A 158 -29.62 6.15 4.54
C PRO A 158 -29.77 7.24 3.48
N THR A 159 -30.91 7.93 3.47
CA THR A 159 -31.36 8.91 2.46
C THR A 159 -30.27 9.84 1.90
N VAL A 160 -30.44 10.22 0.63
CA VAL A 160 -29.54 10.94 -0.30
C VAL A 160 -28.76 12.15 0.28
N TYR A 161 -29.16 12.72 1.41
CA TYR A 161 -28.56 13.93 1.99
C TYR A 161 -27.50 13.71 3.07
N GLU A 162 -27.26 12.47 3.52
CA GLU A 162 -26.35 12.21 4.65
C GLU A 162 -24.93 11.74 4.30
N LEU A 163 -24.66 11.44 3.03
CA LEU A 163 -23.38 10.84 2.60
C LEU A 163 -22.43 11.89 2.03
N LYS A 164 -21.78 12.63 2.93
CA LYS A 164 -20.68 13.55 2.56
C LYS A 164 -19.32 12.86 2.37
N SER A 165 -19.17 11.56 2.69
CA SER A 165 -17.88 10.85 2.54
C SER A 165 -17.97 9.33 2.45
N ASN A 166 -17.03 8.71 1.70
CA ASN A 166 -16.84 7.24 1.61
C ASN A 166 -16.60 6.58 2.98
N LYS A 167 -16.10 7.32 3.96
CA LYS A 167 -15.86 6.80 5.32
C LYS A 167 -17.15 6.30 5.97
N LYS A 168 -18.26 7.04 5.84
CA LYS A 168 -19.56 6.66 6.43
C LYS A 168 -20.13 5.41 5.74
N LYS A 169 -19.97 5.28 4.42
CA LYS A 169 -20.28 4.05 3.66
C LYS A 169 -19.57 2.82 4.24
N PHE A 170 -18.26 2.90 4.41
CA PHE A 170 -17.47 1.76 4.88
C PHE A 170 -17.74 1.39 6.34
N GLN A 171 -18.06 2.38 7.19
CA GLN A 171 -18.48 2.14 8.57
C GLN A 171 -19.82 1.38 8.63
N ILE A 172 -20.79 1.76 7.79
CA ILE A 172 -22.10 1.08 7.72
C ILE A 172 -21.92 -0.38 7.31
N VAL A 173 -21.20 -0.64 6.22
CA VAL A 173 -20.94 -2.01 5.74
C VAL A 173 -20.26 -2.86 6.82
N ALA A 174 -19.23 -2.31 7.49
CA ALA A 174 -18.54 -3.03 8.56
C ALA A 174 -19.47 -3.33 9.75
N SER A 175 -20.34 -2.39 10.15
CA SER A 175 -21.32 -2.60 11.21
C SER A 175 -22.26 -3.74 10.85
N LEU A 176 -22.91 -3.68 9.69
CA LEU A 176 -23.89 -4.67 9.25
C LEU A 176 -23.32 -6.10 9.24
N ILE A 177 -22.09 -6.25 8.75
CA ILE A 177 -21.43 -7.56 8.73
C ILE A 177 -21.14 -8.05 10.15
N ASN A 178 -20.61 -7.19 11.03
CA ASN A 178 -20.32 -7.56 12.42
C ASN A 178 -21.60 -7.87 13.21
N ASP A 179 -22.66 -7.10 12.99
CA ASP A 179 -23.97 -7.28 13.62
C ASP A 179 -24.58 -8.64 13.21
N TYR A 180 -24.48 -8.99 11.93
CA TYR A 180 -24.87 -10.33 11.44
C TYR A 180 -24.03 -11.45 12.08
N CYS A 181 -22.73 -11.23 12.24
CA CYS A 181 -21.82 -12.22 12.82
C CYS A 181 -21.90 -12.34 14.36
N GLY A 182 -22.54 -11.40 15.05
CA GLY A 182 -22.58 -11.32 16.52
C GLY A 182 -21.23 -10.96 17.17
N HIS A 183 -20.21 -10.61 16.40
CA HIS A 183 -18.85 -10.33 16.86
C HIS A 183 -18.17 -9.28 15.97
N GLN A 184 -17.24 -8.51 16.55
CA GLN A 184 -16.43 -7.55 15.78
C GLN A 184 -15.26 -8.24 15.06
N PHE A 185 -15.51 -8.68 13.82
CA PHE A 185 -14.49 -9.32 12.98
C PHE A 185 -13.85 -8.37 11.96
N ILE A 186 -14.59 -7.37 11.48
CA ILE A 186 -14.15 -6.40 10.46
C ILE A 186 -14.18 -4.97 11.01
N THR A 187 -13.23 -4.14 10.59
CA THR A 187 -13.24 -2.69 10.85
C THR A 187 -13.50 -1.89 9.57
N PHE A 188 -13.91 -0.62 9.71
CA PHE A 188 -14.11 0.25 8.54
C PHE A 188 -12.83 0.38 7.71
N SER A 189 -11.65 0.47 8.35
CA SER A 189 -10.35 0.55 7.67
C SER A 189 -10.10 -0.67 6.76
N MET A 190 -10.60 -1.84 7.14
CA MET A 190 -10.51 -3.05 6.31
C MET A 190 -11.43 -2.98 5.12
N ILE A 191 -12.69 -2.57 5.32
CA ILE A 191 -13.64 -2.35 4.22
C ILE A 191 -13.08 -1.33 3.22
N THR A 192 -12.52 -0.21 3.71
CA THR A 192 -11.82 0.78 2.87
C THR A 192 -10.76 0.11 2.01
N LYS A 193 -9.91 -0.74 2.60
CA LYS A 193 -8.84 -1.44 1.88
C LYS A 193 -9.32 -2.48 0.88
N TYR A 194 -10.47 -3.10 1.13
CA TYR A 194 -11.12 -3.99 0.19
C TYR A 194 -11.57 -3.20 -1.04
N PHE A 195 -12.31 -2.09 -0.84
CA PHE A 195 -12.75 -1.19 -1.92
C PHE A 195 -11.60 -0.52 -2.67
N GLU A 196 -10.57 -0.08 -1.96
CA GLU A 196 -9.32 0.43 -2.54
C GLU A 196 -8.45 -0.67 -3.14
N ARG A 197 -8.94 -1.90 -3.21
CA ARG A 197 -8.26 -3.02 -3.85
C ARG A 197 -6.80 -3.22 -3.38
N GLN A 198 -6.53 -2.95 -2.10
CA GLN A 198 -5.22 -3.13 -1.49
C GLN A 198 -5.04 -4.52 -0.89
N PHE A 199 -6.14 -5.15 -0.46
CA PHE A 199 -6.10 -6.37 0.32
C PHE A 199 -7.37 -7.21 0.10
N PHE A 200 -7.22 -8.54 0.02
CA PHE A 200 -8.33 -9.50 -0.02
C PHE A 200 -8.20 -10.43 1.19
N PRO A 201 -9.25 -10.61 2.01
CA PRO A 201 -9.17 -11.39 3.24
C PRO A 201 -9.06 -12.90 2.96
N ASN A 202 -8.31 -13.60 3.82
CA ASN A 202 -8.35 -15.06 3.85
C ASN A 202 -9.49 -15.50 4.77
N PHE A 203 -10.38 -16.38 4.31
CA PHE A 203 -11.44 -16.90 5.16
C PHE A 203 -11.04 -18.23 5.78
N VAL A 204 -11.10 -18.33 7.12
CA VAL A 204 -10.59 -19.47 7.90
C VAL A 204 -11.66 -20.07 8.80
N GLU A 205 -11.40 -21.26 9.32
CA GLU A 205 -12.20 -21.82 10.40
C GLU A 205 -12.21 -20.89 11.62
N TYR A 206 -13.37 -20.72 12.24
CA TYR A 206 -13.48 -19.97 13.47
C TYR A 206 -12.74 -20.71 14.59
N CYS A 207 -11.98 -19.95 15.39
CA CYS A 207 -11.20 -20.50 16.49
C CYS A 207 -11.40 -19.58 17.70
N ASP A 208 -11.86 -20.17 18.80
CA ASP A 208 -12.08 -19.43 20.04
C ASP A 208 -10.79 -18.83 20.60
N GLY A 209 -10.91 -17.66 21.22
CA GLY A 209 -9.79 -16.91 21.80
C GLY A 209 -8.91 -16.15 20.80
N VAL A 210 -9.20 -16.23 19.49
CA VAL A 210 -8.46 -15.47 18.47
C VAL A 210 -9.11 -14.11 18.22
N ASN A 211 -8.36 -13.02 18.44
CA ASN A 211 -8.80 -11.69 18.03
C ASN A 211 -8.65 -11.49 16.52
N TYR A 212 -9.74 -11.72 15.77
CA TYR A 212 -9.79 -11.56 14.32
C TYR A 212 -9.87 -10.10 13.85
N SER A 213 -10.33 -9.17 14.71
CA SER A 213 -10.43 -7.74 14.36
C SER A 213 -9.07 -7.11 14.02
N GLU A 214 -7.99 -7.68 14.57
CA GLU A 214 -6.61 -7.26 14.30
C GLU A 214 -5.93 -8.15 13.26
N ARG A 215 -6.62 -9.04 12.53
CA ARG A 215 -5.96 -10.01 11.64
C ARG A 215 -6.40 -9.90 10.19
N SER A 216 -5.49 -10.27 9.30
CA SER A 216 -5.74 -10.35 7.86
C SER A 216 -6.71 -11.47 7.48
N SER A 217 -6.69 -12.58 8.22
CA SER A 217 -7.68 -13.65 8.08
C SER A 217 -8.97 -13.31 8.82
N LYS A 218 -10.11 -13.72 8.27
CA LYS A 218 -11.44 -13.60 8.85
C LYS A 218 -12.10 -14.96 9.01
N PRO A 219 -12.93 -15.17 10.04
CA PRO A 219 -13.74 -16.38 10.14
C PRO A 219 -14.62 -16.54 8.89
N TYR A 220 -14.88 -17.76 8.46
CA TYR A 220 -15.67 -18.05 7.27
C TYR A 220 -17.09 -17.48 7.34
N VAL A 221 -17.67 -17.40 8.55
CA VAL A 221 -18.98 -16.76 8.80
C VAL A 221 -19.06 -15.32 8.31
N VAL A 222 -17.92 -14.62 8.21
CA VAL A 222 -17.88 -13.27 7.64
C VAL A 222 -18.18 -13.28 6.14
N LEU A 223 -17.72 -14.29 5.40
CA LEU A 223 -18.03 -14.44 3.97
C LEU A 223 -19.51 -14.78 3.76
N GLU A 224 -20.04 -15.66 4.60
CA GLU A 224 -21.47 -16.04 4.61
C GLU A 224 -22.35 -14.82 4.91
N ALA A 225 -21.96 -14.00 5.88
CA ALA A 225 -22.62 -12.74 6.20
C ALA A 225 -22.63 -11.79 5.00
N ILE A 226 -21.51 -11.66 4.28
CA ILE A 226 -21.42 -10.79 3.10
C ILE A 226 -22.34 -11.29 1.97
N GLU A 227 -22.34 -12.61 1.69
CA GLU A 227 -23.22 -13.20 0.67
C GLU A 227 -24.70 -12.99 1.03
N ALA A 228 -25.06 -13.23 2.30
CA ALA A 228 -26.42 -13.10 2.79
C ALA A 228 -26.92 -11.64 2.82
N LEU A 229 -26.13 -10.72 3.36
CA LEU A 229 -26.47 -9.29 3.42
C LEU A 229 -26.50 -8.63 2.03
N ALA A 230 -25.76 -9.19 1.08
CA ALA A 230 -25.86 -8.79 -0.31
C ALA A 230 -27.08 -9.42 -1.01
N HIS A 231 -27.87 -10.29 -0.38
CA HIS A 231 -28.93 -11.03 -1.08
C HIS A 231 -28.43 -11.73 -2.36
N ALA A 232 -27.15 -12.15 -2.36
CA ALA A 232 -26.58 -12.85 -3.49
C ALA A 232 -27.10 -14.29 -3.51
N PRO A 233 -27.24 -14.92 -4.70
CA PRO A 233 -27.61 -16.32 -4.78
C PRO A 233 -26.69 -17.19 -3.93
N GLN A 234 -27.24 -18.23 -3.30
CA GLN A 234 -26.45 -19.15 -2.50
C GLN A 234 -25.27 -19.68 -3.31
N GLY A 235 -24.06 -19.57 -2.76
CA GLY A 235 -22.84 -19.96 -3.43
C GLY A 235 -22.20 -18.87 -4.29
N TYR A 236 -22.81 -17.71 -4.49
CA TYR A 236 -22.23 -16.68 -5.38
C TYR A 236 -20.81 -16.25 -4.98
N LEU A 237 -20.51 -16.21 -3.68
CA LEU A 237 -19.20 -16.04 -3.05
C LEU A 237 -18.70 -17.31 -2.36
N THR A 238 -19.55 -18.01 -1.61
CA THR A 238 -19.17 -19.17 -0.79
C THR A 238 -18.79 -20.38 -1.63
N SER A 239 -19.23 -20.46 -2.89
CA SER A 239 -18.81 -21.49 -3.85
C SER A 239 -17.60 -21.09 -4.69
N ILE A 240 -16.91 -19.98 -4.41
CA ILE A 240 -15.74 -19.56 -5.22
C ILE A 240 -14.58 -19.06 -4.36
N ILE A 241 -14.84 -18.77 -3.09
CA ILE A 241 -13.86 -18.32 -2.11
C ILE A 241 -13.78 -19.41 -1.03
N PRO A 242 -12.72 -20.25 -1.03
CA PRO A 242 -12.66 -21.42 -0.16
C PRO A 242 -12.28 -21.07 1.28
N LYS A 243 -12.76 -21.91 2.21
CA LYS A 243 -12.29 -21.95 3.60
C LYS A 243 -10.83 -22.43 3.65
N THR A 244 -10.00 -21.73 4.43
CA THR A 244 -8.57 -22.00 4.58
C THR A 244 -8.26 -22.53 5.97
N ASN A 245 -7.44 -23.58 6.05
CA ASN A 245 -7.06 -24.20 7.34
C ASN A 245 -5.91 -23.48 8.06
N VAL A 246 -5.25 -22.53 7.38
CA VAL A 246 -4.12 -21.80 7.96
C VAL A 246 -4.54 -20.43 8.48
N LEU A 247 -4.52 -20.29 9.80
CA LEU A 247 -4.69 -19.01 10.47
C LEU A 247 -3.46 -18.14 10.21
N ASN A 248 -3.65 -17.01 9.52
CA ASN A 248 -2.54 -16.09 9.27
C ASN A 248 -2.15 -15.38 10.60
N THR A 249 -0.87 -15.38 10.94
CA THR A 249 -0.36 -14.89 12.25
C THR A 249 -0.16 -13.36 12.30
N HIS A 250 -0.35 -12.68 11.18
CA HIS A 250 -0.12 -11.25 11.07
C HIS A 250 -1.21 -10.41 11.75
N LYS A 251 -0.80 -9.63 12.77
CA LYS A 251 -1.57 -8.50 13.28
C LYS A 251 -1.68 -7.40 12.22
N LEU A 252 -2.73 -6.61 12.27
CA LEU A 252 -3.01 -5.46 11.42
C LEU A 252 -3.00 -4.18 12.27
N SER A 253 -2.59 -3.07 11.67
CA SER A 253 -2.57 -1.75 12.28
C SER A 253 -3.98 -1.18 12.30
N ASP A 254 -4.19 -0.06 12.97
CA ASP A 254 -5.45 0.70 12.92
C ASP A 254 -5.84 1.10 11.48
N SER A 255 -4.83 1.22 10.60
CA SER A 255 -5.00 1.44 9.16
C SER A 255 -5.19 0.15 8.34
N GLY A 256 -5.19 -1.04 8.96
CA GLY A 256 -5.37 -2.36 8.33
C GLY A 256 -4.13 -2.92 7.64
N SER A 257 -2.93 -2.42 7.94
CA SER A 257 -1.65 -2.88 7.35
C SER A 257 -1.02 -3.92 8.26
N VAL A 258 -0.30 -4.92 7.75
CA VAL A 258 0.38 -5.91 8.61
C VAL A 258 1.33 -5.20 9.59
N VAL A 259 1.04 -5.30 10.88
CA VAL A 259 1.87 -4.81 11.97
C VAL A 259 3.01 -5.79 12.14
N ASP A 260 4.18 -5.39 11.67
CA ASP A 260 5.42 -5.93 12.20
C ASP A 260 5.44 -5.71 13.72
N GLY A 261 6.00 -6.65 14.47
CA GLY A 261 6.31 -6.50 15.90
C GLY A 261 7.35 -5.39 16.19
N SER A 262 7.22 -4.22 15.59
CA SER A 262 8.06 -3.05 15.76
C SER A 262 7.21 -1.79 15.66
N SER A 263 6.40 -1.56 16.68
CA SER A 263 6.28 -0.21 17.27
C SER A 263 5.58 -0.26 18.63
N ASN A 264 6.05 -1.13 19.54
CA ASN A 264 6.03 -0.73 20.96
C ASN A 264 7.19 0.27 21.16
N PHE A 265 7.10 1.43 20.51
CA PHE A 265 7.55 2.65 21.17
C PHE A 265 6.41 2.98 22.13
N LYS A 266 6.45 2.34 23.31
CA LYS A 266 5.70 2.81 24.46
C LYS A 266 5.96 4.31 24.53
N TYR A 267 4.89 5.07 24.58
CA TYR A 267 4.82 6.50 24.82
C TYR A 267 6.05 7.01 25.60
N VAL A 268 7.04 7.51 24.87
CA VAL A 268 8.04 8.43 25.40
C VAL A 268 7.50 9.79 24.98
N GLU A 269 7.40 10.74 25.92
CA GLU A 269 6.86 12.07 25.66
C GLU A 269 7.28 12.60 24.28
N ARG A 270 6.28 13.00 23.49
CA ARG A 270 6.52 13.52 22.15
C ARG A 270 7.23 14.87 22.31
N LEU A 271 8.34 15.06 21.60
CA LEU A 271 8.98 16.37 21.45
C LEU A 271 7.89 17.41 21.13
N ASN A 272 7.73 18.42 21.96
CA ASN A 272 6.67 19.40 21.76
C ASN A 272 7.07 20.37 20.65
N VAL A 273 6.54 20.12 19.45
CA VAL A 273 6.84 20.88 18.24
C VAL A 273 6.47 22.36 18.35
N SER A 274 5.48 22.71 19.17
CA SER A 274 5.09 24.10 19.37
C SER A 274 6.11 24.90 20.20
N LEU A 275 7.04 24.22 20.88
CA LEU A 275 8.09 24.84 21.68
C LEU A 275 9.43 24.90 20.94
N LEU A 276 9.51 24.34 19.73
CA LEU A 276 10.72 24.41 18.92
C LEU A 276 10.92 25.81 18.35
N PRO A 277 12.16 26.35 18.36
CA PRO A 277 12.42 27.71 17.95
C PRO A 277 12.26 27.87 16.44
N ASP A 278 11.79 29.04 16.01
CA ASP A 278 11.64 29.37 14.57
C ASP A 278 12.97 29.26 13.83
N GLN A 279 14.08 29.57 14.52
CA GLN A 279 15.43 29.44 13.99
C GLN A 279 15.74 28.01 13.54
N LEU A 280 15.33 26.98 14.29
CA LEU A 280 15.51 25.59 13.87
C LEU A 280 14.76 25.28 12.57
N ARG A 281 13.53 25.79 12.46
CA ARG A 281 12.69 25.58 11.28
C ARG A 281 13.31 26.22 10.05
N LEU A 282 13.84 27.43 10.22
CA LEU A 282 14.55 28.17 9.19
C LEU A 282 15.85 27.45 8.78
N GLU A 283 16.64 26.98 9.73
CA GLU A 283 17.87 26.23 9.46
C GLU A 283 17.61 24.88 8.77
N LEU A 284 16.56 24.15 9.16
CA LEU A 284 16.14 22.92 8.48
C LEU A 284 15.71 23.18 7.03
N TYR A 285 14.91 24.23 6.83
CA TYR A 285 14.48 24.66 5.50
C TYR A 285 15.69 25.01 4.63
N ASN A 286 16.56 25.90 5.12
CA ASN A 286 17.72 26.38 4.36
C ASN A 286 18.77 25.29 4.16
N TYR A 287 18.92 24.34 5.08
CA TYR A 287 19.78 23.19 4.84
C TYR A 287 19.25 22.32 3.70
N CYS A 288 17.94 22.11 3.60
CA CYS A 288 17.37 21.40 2.46
C CYS A 288 17.53 22.20 1.15
N PHE A 289 17.30 23.51 1.18
CA PHE A 289 17.55 24.41 0.05
C PHE A 289 19.01 24.30 -0.41
N TYR A 290 19.95 24.49 0.51
CA TYR A 290 21.38 24.29 0.30
C TYR A 290 21.67 22.93 -0.34
N LYS A 291 21.11 21.85 0.19
CA LYS A 291 21.36 20.50 -0.34
C LYS A 291 20.75 20.25 -1.73
N THR A 292 19.88 21.11 -2.23
CA THR A 292 19.13 20.85 -3.48
C THR A 292 19.34 21.90 -4.57
N GLU A 293 19.82 23.10 -4.22
CA GLU A 293 20.05 24.20 -5.16
C GLU A 293 21.22 23.90 -6.12
N PRO A 294 20.97 23.77 -7.43
CA PRO A 294 22.02 23.49 -8.42
C PRO A 294 23.01 24.63 -8.63
N LEU A 295 22.65 25.89 -8.28
CA LEU A 295 23.51 27.05 -8.51
C LEU A 295 24.64 27.21 -7.48
N LEU A 296 24.66 26.42 -6.41
CA LEU A 296 25.70 26.48 -5.39
C LEU A 296 26.80 25.45 -5.70
N ASP A 297 28.05 25.91 -5.84
CA ASP A 297 29.20 25.07 -6.21
C ASP A 297 29.52 24.05 -5.11
N LYS A 298 29.17 22.78 -5.35
CA LYS A 298 29.25 21.68 -4.35
C LYS A 298 29.70 20.39 -5.01
N LYS A 299 30.34 19.53 -4.21
CA LYS A 299 30.65 18.18 -4.69
C LYS A 299 29.35 17.37 -4.81
N ILE A 300 29.31 16.45 -5.78
CA ILE A 300 28.12 15.64 -6.10
C ILE A 300 27.58 14.85 -4.90
N ASN A 301 28.46 14.41 -3.99
CA ASN A 301 28.11 13.71 -2.74
C ASN A 301 27.38 14.59 -1.73
N GLU A 302 27.44 15.92 -1.86
CA GLU A 302 26.75 16.87 -1.01
C GLU A 302 25.37 17.26 -1.53
N GLN A 303 25.02 16.93 -2.78
CA GLN A 303 23.71 17.25 -3.35
C GLN A 303 22.68 16.13 -3.11
N TRP A 304 21.47 16.52 -2.72
CA TRP A 304 20.35 15.61 -2.52
C TRP A 304 19.47 15.53 -3.77
N LYS A 305 19.01 14.31 -4.07
CA LYS A 305 18.11 14.08 -5.22
C LYS A 305 16.71 14.60 -4.92
N VAL A 306 16.26 15.54 -5.75
CA VAL A 306 14.88 16.04 -5.75
C VAL A 306 13.99 15.15 -6.62
N ARG A 307 12.74 14.95 -6.19
CA ARG A 307 11.70 14.25 -6.95
C ARG A 307 10.43 15.08 -6.97
N LYS A 308 9.68 15.04 -8.07
CA LYS A 308 8.30 15.57 -8.09
C LYS A 308 7.42 14.71 -7.20
N CYS A 309 6.59 15.34 -6.37
CA CYS A 309 5.64 14.61 -5.54
C CYS A 309 4.49 14.06 -6.40
N LYS A 310 4.08 12.81 -6.17
CA LYS A 310 2.91 12.17 -6.81
C LYS A 310 1.84 11.93 -5.74
N GLY A 311 1.16 12.98 -5.28
CA GLY A 311 0.06 12.88 -4.30
C GLY A 311 -0.22 14.20 -3.56
N ASP A 312 -1.34 14.25 -2.84
CA ASP A 312 -1.73 15.38 -1.99
C ASP A 312 -0.81 15.46 -0.75
N LEU A 313 0.12 16.41 -0.77
CA LEU A 313 0.96 16.69 0.40
C LEU A 313 0.19 17.47 1.48
N PRO A 314 0.62 17.40 2.75
CA PRO A 314 0.10 18.26 3.81
C PRO A 314 0.14 19.74 3.43
N LYS A 315 -0.82 20.54 3.92
CA LYS A 315 -0.85 21.99 3.67
C LYS A 315 0.30 22.77 4.33
N GLU A 316 0.94 22.17 5.33
CA GLU A 316 2.02 22.75 6.14
C GLU A 316 3.39 22.22 5.68
N THR A 317 4.42 23.05 5.84
CA THR A 317 5.84 22.77 5.62
C THR A 317 6.60 22.77 6.94
N VAL A 318 7.91 22.52 6.93
CA VAL A 318 8.77 22.63 8.12
C VAL A 318 8.65 24.00 8.82
N LEU A 319 8.41 25.07 8.06
CA LEU A 319 8.31 26.43 8.58
C LEU A 319 7.09 26.65 9.48
N ASP A 320 5.97 26.00 9.19
CA ASP A 320 4.68 26.18 9.87
C ASP A 320 4.12 24.88 10.48
N ALA A 321 4.92 23.80 10.46
CA ALA A 321 4.52 22.48 10.92
C ALA A 321 4.07 22.46 12.39
N LYS A 322 2.86 21.94 12.62
CA LYS A 322 2.32 21.68 13.97
C LYS A 322 2.57 20.26 14.46
N LEU A 323 2.90 19.36 13.55
CA LEU A 323 3.17 17.94 13.82
C LEU A 323 4.57 17.56 13.34
N ILE A 324 5.23 16.65 14.06
CA ILE A 324 6.53 16.08 13.67
C ILE A 324 6.48 15.51 12.24
N SER A 325 5.37 14.88 11.84
CA SER A 325 5.20 14.33 10.49
C SER A 325 5.30 15.37 9.38
N ASN A 326 5.06 16.65 9.69
CA ASN A 326 5.09 17.74 8.71
C ASN A 326 6.49 18.39 8.61
N PHE A 327 7.41 18.13 9.56
CA PHE A 327 8.82 18.57 9.45
C PHE A 327 9.56 17.94 8.26
N TYR A 328 9.08 16.77 7.81
CA TYR A 328 9.62 16.06 6.65
C TYR A 328 9.27 16.75 5.31
N VAL A 329 8.40 17.77 5.32
CA VAL A 329 7.93 18.51 4.15
C VAL A 329 8.72 19.81 4.02
N TYR A 330 9.66 19.85 3.07
CA TYR A 330 10.43 21.06 2.74
C TYR A 330 9.58 22.05 1.92
N THR A 331 9.03 21.59 0.79
CA THR A 331 8.08 22.35 -0.04
C THR A 331 6.91 21.45 -0.48
N LYS A 332 5.84 22.07 -0.97
CA LYS A 332 4.58 21.37 -1.32
C LYS A 332 4.65 20.58 -2.63
N ASP A 333 5.64 20.85 -3.47
CA ASP A 333 5.73 20.25 -4.81
C ASP A 333 6.86 19.21 -4.92
N LEU A 334 7.79 19.20 -3.95
CA LEU A 334 9.02 18.43 -4.02
C LEU A 334 9.09 17.41 -2.89
N TYR A 335 9.58 16.23 -3.24
CA TYR A 335 9.97 15.19 -2.30
C TYR A 335 11.48 14.98 -2.34
N VAL A 336 12.12 15.15 -1.18
CA VAL A 336 13.58 14.98 -1.01
C VAL A 336 13.81 13.84 -0.01
N PRO A 337 14.05 12.59 -0.48
CA PRO A 337 14.16 11.43 0.42
C PRO A 337 15.25 11.58 1.51
N SER A 338 16.38 12.20 1.16
CA SER A 338 17.49 12.41 2.08
C SER A 338 17.16 13.43 3.17
N TYR A 339 16.32 14.43 2.88
CA TYR A 339 15.82 15.38 3.87
C TYR A 339 14.97 14.67 4.91
N SER A 340 14.11 13.74 4.48
CA SER A 340 13.29 12.99 5.42
C SER A 340 14.13 12.16 6.39
N SER A 341 15.20 11.52 5.90
CA SER A 341 16.15 10.80 6.74
C SER A 341 16.89 11.72 7.71
N PHE A 342 17.35 12.87 7.23
CA PHE A 342 18.04 13.88 8.03
C PHE A 342 17.17 14.40 9.17
N VAL A 343 15.94 14.85 8.86
CA VAL A 343 14.96 15.33 9.86
C VAL A 343 14.68 14.26 10.91
N GLY A 344 14.48 13.01 10.51
CA GLY A 344 14.22 11.91 11.44
C GLY A 344 15.36 11.71 12.46
N VAL A 345 16.62 11.76 12.01
CA VAL A 345 17.79 11.66 12.89
C VAL A 345 17.96 12.91 13.75
N THR A 346 17.76 14.10 13.19
CA THR A 346 17.82 15.37 13.92
C THR A 346 16.79 15.40 15.04
N ILE A 347 15.53 15.04 14.79
CA ILE A 347 14.48 15.00 15.83
C ILE A 347 14.84 14.03 16.96
N ALA A 348 15.41 12.87 16.63
CA ALA A 348 15.89 11.93 17.65
C ALA A 348 17.04 12.52 18.48
N LEU A 349 17.94 13.29 17.86
CA LEU A 349 19.01 14.02 18.54
C LEU A 349 18.44 15.10 19.47
N LEU A 350 17.56 15.97 18.99
CA LEU A 350 16.93 17.05 19.77
C LEU A 350 16.32 16.52 21.06
N LYS A 351 15.60 15.40 20.95
CA LYS A 351 15.00 14.73 22.09
C LYS A 351 16.04 14.26 23.11
N LYS A 352 17.10 13.58 22.67
CA LYS A 352 18.17 13.11 23.55
C LYS A 352 18.90 14.27 24.23
N VAL A 353 19.11 15.38 23.52
CA VAL A 353 19.73 16.60 24.05
C VAL A 353 18.89 17.18 25.18
N LEU A 354 17.55 17.29 25.00
CA LEU A 354 16.63 17.72 26.06
C LEU A 354 16.60 16.75 27.25
N GLU A 355 16.51 15.44 26.98
CA GLU A 355 16.46 14.41 28.04
C GLU A 355 17.72 14.42 28.92
N LEU A 356 18.86 14.81 28.36
CA LEU A 356 20.13 14.96 29.08
C LEU A 356 20.32 16.34 29.70
N GLY A 357 19.38 17.27 29.51
CA GLY A 357 19.50 18.64 30.00
C GLY A 357 20.67 19.41 29.40
N LEU A 358 21.12 19.03 28.19
CA LEU A 358 22.28 19.65 27.53
C LEU A 358 21.93 21.00 26.90
N LEU A 359 20.69 21.16 26.45
CA LEU A 359 20.12 22.40 25.93
C LEU A 359 18.66 22.51 26.36
N THR A 360 18.15 23.73 26.42
CA THR A 360 16.72 24.05 26.60
C THR A 360 16.00 24.11 25.26
N TYR A 361 14.66 24.15 25.26
CA TYR A 361 13.86 24.25 24.03
C TYR A 361 14.26 25.45 23.15
N GLY A 362 14.53 26.62 23.75
CA GLY A 362 14.91 27.82 22.99
C GLY A 362 16.27 27.71 22.30
N GLU A 363 17.14 26.81 22.76
CA GLU A 363 18.49 26.61 22.25
C GLU A 363 18.57 25.48 21.21
N LEU A 364 17.47 24.78 20.93
CA LEU A 364 17.42 23.65 20.00
C LEU A 364 17.48 24.09 18.54
N THR A 365 18.67 24.43 18.06
CA THR A 365 18.94 24.78 16.66
C THR A 365 19.90 23.77 16.02
N LEU A 366 19.99 23.72 14.68
CA LEU A 366 20.99 22.88 14.01
C LEU A 366 22.40 23.30 14.42
N PHE A 367 22.65 24.60 14.52
CA PHE A 367 23.96 25.15 14.92
C PHE A 367 24.41 24.61 16.28
N ASN A 368 23.51 24.58 17.28
CA ASN A 368 23.84 24.13 18.63
C ASN A 368 23.88 22.61 18.76
N VAL A 369 22.90 21.89 18.21
CA VAL A 369 22.78 20.44 18.46
C VAL A 369 23.83 19.62 17.71
N TYR A 370 24.34 20.15 16.59
CA TYR A 370 25.41 19.51 15.83
C TYR A 370 26.83 19.93 16.28
N GLN A 371 26.97 20.61 17.43
CA GLN A 371 28.28 20.88 18.01
C GLN A 371 28.97 19.58 18.47
N PRO A 372 30.29 19.45 18.31
CA PRO A 372 31.00 18.22 18.67
C PRO A 372 30.83 17.80 20.13
N ASP A 373 30.80 18.75 21.07
CA ASP A 373 30.69 18.44 22.49
C ASP A 373 29.29 17.94 22.88
N ILE A 374 28.23 18.49 22.27
CA ILE A 374 26.85 17.99 22.42
C ILE A 374 26.74 16.56 21.90
N LEU A 375 27.24 16.31 20.68
CA LEU A 375 27.21 14.97 20.09
C LEU A 375 28.03 13.98 20.91
N ARG A 376 29.22 14.39 21.41
CA ARG A 376 30.03 13.56 22.29
C ARG A 376 29.26 13.19 23.56
N ALA A 377 28.59 14.13 24.22
CA ALA A 377 27.83 13.89 25.43
C ALA A 377 26.67 12.91 25.19
N VAL A 378 25.90 13.12 24.12
CA VAL A 378 24.78 12.24 23.75
C VAL A 378 25.26 10.82 23.45
N LEU A 379 26.31 10.68 22.64
CA LEU A 379 26.85 9.38 22.24
C LEU A 379 27.51 8.65 23.41
N ALA A 380 28.24 9.37 24.27
CA ALA A 380 28.82 8.81 25.47
C ALA A 380 27.74 8.29 26.44
N ASN A 381 26.61 9.00 26.57
CA ASN A 381 25.48 8.53 27.34
C ASN A 381 24.87 7.25 26.76
N ASP A 382 24.69 7.16 25.44
CA ASP A 382 24.19 5.94 24.80
C ASP A 382 25.12 4.74 25.03
N ILE A 383 26.43 4.94 24.89
CA ILE A 383 27.42 3.90 25.19
C ILE A 383 27.39 3.51 26.67
N LYS A 384 27.30 4.48 27.59
CA LYS A 384 27.25 4.21 29.03
C LYS A 384 25.98 3.45 29.43
N LYS A 385 24.83 3.80 28.85
CA LYS A 385 23.53 3.25 29.19
C LYS A 385 23.27 1.89 28.54
N ASP A 386 23.51 1.81 27.23
CA ASP A 386 23.11 0.66 26.42
C ASP A 386 24.31 -0.22 26.01
N GLY A 387 25.55 0.25 26.24
CA GLY A 387 26.78 -0.44 25.82
C GLY A 387 27.09 -0.32 24.32
N TYR A 388 26.25 0.42 23.56
CA TYR A 388 26.40 0.59 22.12
C TYR A 388 25.70 1.85 21.61
N VAL A 389 26.05 2.28 20.40
CA VAL A 389 25.33 3.29 19.62
C VAL A 389 24.59 2.61 18.48
N LEU A 390 23.31 2.91 18.28
CA LEU A 390 22.57 2.36 17.13
C LEU A 390 23.14 2.89 15.81
N MET A 391 23.37 2.01 14.83
CA MET A 391 23.82 2.35 13.47
C MET A 391 22.93 3.42 12.80
N SER A 392 21.63 3.37 13.03
CA SER A 392 20.71 4.39 12.50
C SER A 392 20.94 5.77 13.13
N PHE A 393 21.36 5.81 14.39
CA PHE A 393 21.63 7.04 15.11
C PHE A 393 23.05 7.56 14.85
N SER A 394 24.04 6.68 14.61
CA SER A 394 25.39 7.10 14.22
C SER A 394 25.44 7.91 12.92
N MET A 395 24.38 7.87 12.10
CA MET A 395 24.19 8.77 10.96
C MET A 395 24.25 10.26 11.36
N VAL A 396 23.94 10.60 12.62
CA VAL A 396 24.09 11.96 13.14
C VAL A 396 25.51 12.49 12.95
N MET A 397 26.54 11.63 13.08
CA MET A 397 27.93 12.01 12.86
C MET A 397 28.23 12.29 11.40
N GLN A 398 27.63 11.54 10.47
CA GLN A 398 27.79 11.80 9.04
C GLN A 398 27.17 13.14 8.67
N TYR A 399 25.99 13.44 9.19
CA TYR A 399 25.35 14.74 8.99
C TYR A 399 26.15 15.88 9.63
N ALA A 400 26.63 15.70 10.86
CA ALA A 400 27.47 16.68 11.55
C ALA A 400 28.71 17.04 10.73
N LYS A 401 29.46 16.02 10.27
CA LYS A 401 30.66 16.22 9.45
C LYS A 401 30.36 16.92 8.14
N THR A 402 29.19 16.66 7.55
CA THR A 402 28.77 17.28 6.30
C THR A 402 28.36 18.74 6.50
N ILE A 403 27.66 19.05 7.60
CA ILE A 403 27.23 20.40 7.94
C ILE A 403 28.44 21.30 8.24
N TRP A 404 29.43 20.77 8.97
CA TRP A 404 30.64 21.48 9.40
C TRP A 404 31.83 21.32 8.44
N HIS A 405 31.63 20.82 7.23
CA HIS A 405 32.75 20.54 6.34
C HIS A 405 33.51 21.82 5.95
N PRO A 406 34.85 21.90 6.05
CA PRO A 406 35.59 23.14 5.82
C PRO A 406 35.38 23.76 4.43
N ASP A 407 35.39 22.93 3.38
CA ASP A 407 35.21 23.40 1.99
C ASP A 407 33.80 23.92 1.67
N HIS A 408 32.77 23.50 2.42
CA HIS A 408 31.36 23.69 2.04
C HIS A 408 30.46 23.71 3.29
N CYS A 409 30.92 24.41 4.32
CA CYS A 409 30.22 24.48 5.59
C CYS A 409 28.88 25.20 5.40
N PHE A 410 27.78 24.55 5.77
CA PHE A 410 26.45 25.14 5.65
C PHE A 410 26.36 26.46 6.40
N PHE A 411 26.92 26.53 7.61
CA PHE A 411 26.88 27.76 8.41
C PHE A 411 27.76 28.88 7.86
N CYS A 412 28.81 28.56 7.10
CA CYS A 412 29.61 29.57 6.41
C CYS A 412 28.84 30.17 5.21
N GLU A 413 28.16 29.32 4.44
CA GLU A 413 27.36 29.73 3.28
C GLU A 413 26.26 30.73 3.67
N PHE A 414 25.54 30.44 4.76
CA PHE A 414 24.46 31.28 5.27
C PHE A 414 24.91 32.17 6.43
N SER A 415 26.21 32.46 6.53
CA SER A 415 26.77 33.18 7.69
C SER A 415 26.10 34.53 7.88
N ARG A 416 26.01 35.32 6.81
CA ARG A 416 25.41 36.67 6.81
C ARG A 416 23.88 36.70 6.87
N GLU A 417 23.21 35.61 6.50
CA GLU A 417 21.75 35.59 6.34
C GLU A 417 21.03 35.05 7.57
N ILE A 418 21.67 34.16 8.33
CA ILE A 418 21.01 33.33 9.35
C ILE A 418 21.84 33.21 10.62
N ILE A 419 23.18 33.17 10.52
CA ILE A 419 24.04 32.70 11.61
C ILE A 419 24.67 33.84 12.41
N CYS A 420 25.31 34.80 11.75
CA CYS A 420 26.08 35.85 12.43
C CYS A 420 25.21 36.67 13.39
N ASP A 421 24.04 37.13 12.91
CA ASP A 421 23.15 38.00 13.68
C ASP A 421 22.46 37.24 14.81
N TYR A 422 22.02 36.00 14.57
CA TYR A 422 21.28 35.23 15.57
C TYR A 422 22.18 34.71 16.69
N TYR A 423 23.38 34.24 16.36
CA TYR A 423 24.32 33.66 17.33
C TYR A 423 25.38 34.65 17.83
N ASN A 424 25.39 35.89 17.33
CA ASN A 424 26.36 36.92 17.65
C ASN A 424 27.81 36.42 17.44
N VAL A 425 28.07 35.85 16.26
CA VAL A 425 29.38 35.34 15.83
C VAL A 425 29.80 35.99 14.52
N SER A 426 31.09 36.20 14.30
CA SER A 426 31.57 36.72 13.00
C SER A 426 31.66 35.60 11.96
N SER A 427 31.69 35.96 10.67
CA SER A 427 31.89 34.98 9.60
C SER A 427 33.24 34.26 9.71
N ASP A 428 34.28 34.95 10.16
CA ASP A 428 35.61 34.38 10.37
C ASP A 428 35.62 33.36 11.51
N ASP A 429 34.88 33.64 12.60
CA ASP A 429 34.70 32.69 13.71
C ASP A 429 34.02 31.41 13.23
N VAL A 430 32.98 31.52 12.40
CA VAL A 430 32.27 30.34 11.85
C VAL A 430 33.18 29.52 10.94
N ILE A 431 34.07 30.17 10.17
CA ILE A 431 35.06 29.48 9.34
C ILE A 431 36.07 28.73 10.22
N GLU A 432 36.57 29.34 11.29
CA GLU A 432 37.48 28.68 12.23
C GLU A 432 36.78 27.50 12.94
N MET A 433 35.54 27.70 13.39
CA MET A 433 34.71 26.65 13.97
C MET A 433 34.52 25.49 13.02
N SER A 434 34.32 25.71 11.71
CA SER A 434 34.14 24.63 10.74
C SER A 434 35.33 23.67 10.72
N LYS A 435 36.56 24.18 10.68
CA LYS A 435 37.79 23.38 10.70
C LYS A 435 37.92 22.59 11.99
N LYS A 436 37.80 23.29 13.13
CA LYS A 436 37.92 22.68 14.46
C LYS A 436 36.84 21.63 14.72
N ASN A 437 35.59 21.92 14.34
CA ASN A 437 34.46 21.02 14.54
C ASN A 437 34.58 19.79 13.66
N TYR A 438 34.98 19.95 12.39
CA TYR A 438 35.18 18.81 11.50
C TYR A 438 36.21 17.81 12.03
N ASP A 439 37.37 18.30 12.49
CA ASP A 439 38.44 17.46 13.06
C ASP A 439 38.02 16.77 14.36
N SER A 440 37.30 17.49 15.22
CA SER A 440 36.74 16.94 16.46
C SER A 440 35.72 15.84 16.17
N LEU A 441 34.83 16.04 15.19
CA LEU A 441 33.83 15.07 14.76
C LEU A 441 34.46 13.82 14.14
N PHE A 442 35.53 13.99 13.36
CA PHE A 442 36.31 12.87 12.84
C PHE A 442 36.87 12.01 13.98
N THR A 443 37.48 12.66 14.98
CA THR A 443 38.04 12.00 16.16
C THR A 443 36.97 11.28 16.99
N ILE A 444 35.81 11.91 17.20
CA ILE A 444 34.68 11.31 17.91
C ILE A 444 34.19 10.07 17.14
N TYR A 445 34.04 10.18 15.82
CA TYR A 445 33.53 9.09 14.99
C TYR A 445 34.42 7.84 15.06
N GLU A 446 35.74 7.99 14.95
CA GLU A 446 36.66 6.83 15.06
C GLU A 446 36.62 6.19 16.44
N LYS A 447 36.44 6.96 17.53
CA LYS A 447 36.30 6.43 18.88
C LYS A 447 35.00 5.65 19.12
N ILE A 448 33.88 6.10 18.53
CA ILE A 448 32.59 5.42 18.73
C ILE A 448 32.40 4.21 17.80
N LYS A 449 33.15 4.14 16.68
CA LYS A 449 32.99 3.13 15.64
C LYS A 449 32.93 1.68 16.15
N PRO A 450 33.76 1.25 17.13
CA PRO A 450 33.66 -0.10 17.72
C PRO A 450 32.36 -0.36 18.49
N PHE A 451 31.70 0.70 18.97
CA PHE A 451 30.45 0.63 19.73
C PHE A 451 29.20 0.70 18.84
N ILE A 452 29.35 0.93 17.53
CA ILE A 452 28.20 1.03 16.63
C ILE A 452 27.62 -0.37 16.39
N LYS A 453 26.37 -0.59 16.79
CA LYS A 453 25.65 -1.85 16.59
C LYS A 453 24.37 -1.66 15.78
N THR A 454 24.03 -2.67 15.00
CA THR A 454 22.72 -2.74 14.35
C THR A 454 21.65 -3.02 15.41
N SER A 455 20.47 -2.41 15.27
CA SER A 455 19.38 -2.66 16.21
C SER A 455 19.05 -4.16 16.33
N PRO A 456 18.82 -4.69 17.55
CA PRO A 456 18.29 -6.05 17.74
C PRO A 456 16.94 -6.27 17.05
N ARG A 457 16.22 -5.19 16.73
CA ARG A 457 14.94 -5.21 16.00
C ARG A 457 15.10 -5.04 14.49
N SER A 458 16.33 -4.89 13.99
CA SER A 458 16.57 -4.75 12.56
C SER A 458 16.15 -6.00 11.80
N HIS A 459 15.89 -5.84 10.49
CA HIS A 459 15.60 -6.98 9.63
C HIS A 459 16.73 -8.01 9.61
N ASN A 460 17.99 -7.57 9.72
CA ASN A 460 19.14 -8.48 9.70
C ASN A 460 19.19 -9.31 10.98
N ALA A 461 19.09 -8.68 12.15
CA ALA A 461 19.09 -9.38 13.44
C ALA A 461 17.89 -10.34 13.58
N ARG A 462 16.69 -9.91 13.15
CA ARG A 462 15.48 -10.74 13.22
C ARG A 462 15.54 -11.99 12.35
N ASN A 463 16.41 -12.01 11.35
CA ASN A 463 16.50 -13.07 10.37
C ASN A 463 17.83 -13.85 10.45
N GLU A 464 18.66 -13.56 11.46
CA GLU A 464 20.02 -14.09 11.62
C GLU A 464 20.07 -15.62 11.53
N LYS A 465 19.12 -16.31 12.17
CA LYS A 465 19.00 -17.78 12.09
C LYS A 465 18.91 -18.35 10.68
N ILE A 466 18.41 -17.58 9.70
CA ILE A 466 18.35 -18.03 8.30
C ILE A 466 19.75 -18.02 7.67
N ILE A 467 20.54 -16.97 7.92
CA ILE A 467 21.90 -16.87 7.36
C ILE A 467 22.89 -17.76 8.11
N GLU A 468 22.58 -18.17 9.34
CA GLU A 468 23.34 -19.17 10.09
C GLU A 468 23.23 -20.59 9.51
N LEU A 469 22.16 -20.92 8.78
CA LEU A 469 22.01 -22.21 8.09
C LEU A 469 23.16 -22.47 7.11
N ASP A 470 23.61 -23.72 6.99
CA ASP A 470 24.66 -24.10 6.04
C ASP A 470 24.35 -23.68 4.60
N SER A 471 23.08 -23.80 4.22
CA SER A 471 22.55 -23.28 2.96
C SER A 471 21.32 -22.40 3.26
N PRO A 472 21.48 -21.06 3.40
CA PRO A 472 20.36 -20.17 3.66
C PRO A 472 19.25 -20.25 2.61
N ALA A 473 19.58 -20.59 1.36
CA ALA A 473 18.60 -20.78 0.29
C ALA A 473 17.67 -21.99 0.53
N SER A 474 18.09 -23.02 1.28
CA SER A 474 17.25 -24.19 1.57
C SER A 474 15.96 -23.80 2.30
N TYR A 475 16.03 -22.81 3.20
CA TYR A 475 14.87 -22.25 3.89
C TYR A 475 13.77 -21.81 2.91
N VAL A 476 14.16 -21.26 1.76
CA VAL A 476 13.23 -20.82 0.72
C VAL A 476 12.81 -21.98 -0.18
N PHE A 477 13.73 -22.86 -0.57
CA PHE A 477 13.41 -24.03 -1.40
C PHE A 477 12.44 -24.99 -0.70
N ASP A 478 12.56 -25.19 0.61
CA ASP A 478 11.62 -26.00 1.39
C ASP A 478 10.22 -25.37 1.42
N ALA A 479 10.15 -24.03 1.49
CA ALA A 479 8.91 -23.28 1.40
C ALA A 479 8.28 -23.41 0.00
N LEU A 480 9.10 -23.29 -1.05
CA LEU A 480 8.67 -23.49 -2.44
C LEU A 480 8.15 -24.91 -2.66
N LYS A 481 8.86 -25.93 -2.18
CA LYS A 481 8.44 -27.33 -2.25
C LYS A 481 7.04 -27.50 -1.68
N LYS A 482 6.80 -27.01 -0.45
CA LYS A 482 5.45 -27.07 0.16
C LYS A 482 4.40 -26.30 -0.65
N ALA A 483 4.74 -25.13 -1.18
CA ALA A 483 3.84 -24.35 -2.03
C ALA A 483 3.50 -25.07 -3.35
N TYR A 484 4.45 -25.79 -3.94
CA TYR A 484 4.21 -26.63 -5.11
C TYR A 484 3.35 -27.85 -4.79
N LEU A 485 3.53 -28.51 -3.63
CA LEU A 485 2.61 -29.56 -3.20
C LEU A 485 1.18 -29.03 -3.05
N ASP A 486 1.01 -27.84 -2.44
CA ASP A 486 -0.30 -27.18 -2.36
C ASP A 486 -0.86 -26.86 -3.76
N LEU A 487 0.00 -26.42 -4.68
CA LEU A 487 -0.37 -26.15 -6.08
C LEU A 487 -0.89 -27.40 -6.80
N ASP A 488 -0.22 -28.54 -6.64
CA ASP A 488 -0.62 -29.80 -7.26
C ASP A 488 -1.97 -30.31 -6.74
N ILE A 489 -2.26 -30.10 -5.45
CA ILE A 489 -3.57 -30.40 -4.88
C ILE A 489 -4.65 -29.58 -5.59
N TYR A 490 -4.38 -28.31 -5.87
CA TYR A 490 -5.32 -27.44 -6.57
C TYR A 490 -5.50 -27.82 -8.04
N LEU A 491 -4.40 -28.08 -8.76
CA LEU A 491 -4.41 -28.48 -10.18
C LEU A 491 -5.20 -29.76 -10.43
N ASN A 492 -5.12 -30.72 -9.50
CA ASN A 492 -5.77 -32.02 -9.63
C ASN A 492 -7.18 -32.07 -9.00
N SER A 493 -7.68 -30.96 -8.46
CA SER A 493 -9.03 -30.90 -7.89
C SER A 493 -10.07 -30.56 -8.96
N ASN A 494 -11.12 -31.40 -9.10
CA ASN A 494 -12.28 -31.12 -9.97
C ASN A 494 -13.19 -29.99 -9.45
N ASN A 495 -12.78 -29.34 -8.36
CA ASN A 495 -13.59 -28.36 -7.65
C ASN A 495 -13.38 -26.96 -8.25
N HIS A 496 -14.34 -26.54 -9.08
CA HIS A 496 -14.36 -25.23 -9.76
C HIS A 496 -14.40 -24.03 -8.79
N GLN A 497 -14.55 -24.29 -7.49
CA GLN A 497 -14.74 -23.34 -6.39
C GLN A 497 -13.44 -22.80 -5.77
N ILE A 498 -12.25 -23.17 -6.28
CA ILE A 498 -10.94 -22.90 -5.65
C ILE A 498 -9.98 -22.12 -6.56
N LYS A 499 -10.42 -21.03 -7.20
CA LYS A 499 -9.62 -20.40 -8.27
C LYS A 499 -8.70 -19.25 -7.82
N VAL A 500 -9.16 -18.30 -6.99
CA VAL A 500 -8.38 -17.07 -6.73
C VAL A 500 -7.20 -17.24 -5.77
N LYS A 501 -7.34 -18.11 -4.75
CA LYS A 501 -6.22 -18.42 -3.86
C LYS A 501 -5.10 -19.15 -4.60
N TYR A 502 -5.46 -20.13 -5.42
CA TYR A 502 -4.57 -20.82 -6.35
C TYR A 502 -3.80 -19.81 -7.23
N TYR A 503 -4.50 -18.85 -7.82
CA TYR A 503 -3.88 -17.80 -8.63
C TYR A 503 -2.87 -16.93 -7.88
N CYS A 504 -3.16 -16.61 -6.61
CA CYS A 504 -2.23 -15.84 -5.79
C CYS A 504 -0.99 -16.65 -5.41
N VAL A 505 -1.16 -17.95 -5.15
CA VAL A 505 -0.04 -18.85 -4.85
C VAL A 505 0.88 -18.98 -6.06
N VAL A 506 0.37 -19.14 -7.28
CA VAL A 506 1.21 -19.17 -8.50
C VAL A 506 2.01 -17.88 -8.65
N ARG A 507 1.36 -16.71 -8.50
CA ARG A 507 2.06 -15.42 -8.55
C ARG A 507 3.16 -15.34 -7.49
N ASP A 508 2.86 -15.76 -6.27
CA ASP A 508 3.78 -15.65 -5.14
C ASP A 508 4.96 -16.64 -5.28
N ILE A 509 4.73 -17.85 -5.82
CA ILE A 509 5.79 -18.80 -6.22
C ILE A 509 6.72 -18.15 -7.23
N ILE A 510 6.17 -17.60 -8.33
CA ILE A 510 6.98 -16.94 -9.37
C ILE A 510 7.80 -15.80 -8.76
N LEU A 511 7.20 -14.98 -7.91
CA LEU A 511 7.89 -13.88 -7.25
C LEU A 511 9.07 -14.37 -6.40
N VAL A 512 8.87 -15.42 -5.62
CA VAL A 512 9.91 -16.01 -4.75
C VAL A 512 11.03 -16.65 -5.56
N GLU A 513 10.68 -17.42 -6.60
CA GLU A 513 11.64 -18.01 -7.55
C GLU A 513 12.45 -16.92 -8.26
N CYS A 514 11.77 -15.91 -8.80
CA CYS A 514 12.38 -14.73 -9.42
C CYS A 514 13.38 -14.04 -8.48
N LEU A 515 13.03 -13.88 -7.20
CA LEU A 515 13.90 -13.26 -6.19
C LEU A 515 15.12 -14.10 -5.83
N LEU A 516 15.07 -15.43 -6.00
CA LEU A 516 16.23 -16.31 -5.82
C LEU A 516 17.14 -16.29 -7.05
N ILE A 517 16.57 -16.40 -8.25
CA ILE A 517 17.31 -16.44 -9.52
C ILE A 517 17.95 -15.09 -9.82
N CYS A 518 17.18 -14.02 -9.67
CA CYS A 518 17.61 -12.67 -9.97
C CYS A 518 17.26 -11.79 -8.76
N PRO A 519 18.14 -11.68 -7.77
CA PRO A 519 17.88 -10.98 -6.50
C PRO A 519 17.90 -9.46 -6.68
N LEU A 520 17.10 -8.92 -7.60
CA LEU A 520 16.94 -7.48 -7.84
C LEU A 520 16.34 -6.81 -6.61
N ARG A 521 16.46 -5.47 -6.55
CA ARG A 521 15.80 -4.71 -5.50
C ARG A 521 14.29 -4.77 -5.71
N VAL A 522 13.52 -4.74 -4.62
CA VAL A 522 12.05 -4.84 -4.67
C VAL A 522 11.40 -3.82 -5.60
N ARG A 523 11.98 -2.63 -5.74
CA ARG A 523 11.51 -1.62 -6.70
C ARG A 523 11.58 -2.12 -8.13
N ASN A 524 12.67 -2.79 -8.52
CA ASN A 524 12.82 -3.28 -9.88
C ASN A 524 11.74 -4.30 -10.23
N TRP A 525 11.40 -5.19 -9.29
CA TRP A 525 10.28 -6.13 -9.44
C TRP A 525 8.91 -5.44 -9.45
N ALA A 526 8.72 -4.38 -8.66
CA ALA A 526 7.46 -3.63 -8.62
C ALA A 526 7.21 -2.82 -9.90
N ASP A 527 8.28 -2.31 -10.52
CA ASP A 527 8.22 -1.49 -11.72
C ASP A 527 8.37 -2.32 -13.01
N MET A 528 8.68 -3.62 -12.90
CA MET A 528 8.82 -4.55 -14.03
C MET A 528 7.56 -4.58 -14.90
N LYS A 529 7.72 -4.37 -16.21
CA LYS A 529 6.65 -4.44 -17.21
C LYS A 529 6.64 -5.76 -17.95
N ILE A 530 5.47 -6.21 -18.39
CA ILE A 530 5.33 -7.37 -19.28
C ILE A 530 5.48 -6.92 -20.75
N GLY A 531 6.13 -7.74 -21.56
CA GLY A 531 6.48 -7.42 -22.95
C GLY A 531 7.81 -6.66 -23.04
N PHE A 532 8.34 -6.46 -24.25
CA PHE A 532 9.62 -5.77 -24.41
C PHE A 532 9.44 -4.25 -24.36
N HIS A 533 10.04 -3.59 -23.38
CA HIS A 533 10.05 -2.13 -23.24
C HIS A 533 11.50 -1.62 -23.28
N LYS A 534 11.82 -0.78 -24.26
CA LYS A 534 13.21 -0.37 -24.50
C LYS A 534 13.78 0.50 -23.36
N GLU A 535 12.96 1.39 -22.81
CA GLU A 535 13.40 2.42 -21.84
C GLU A 535 13.09 2.03 -20.37
N ASP A 536 12.34 0.94 -20.18
CA ASP A 536 11.87 0.48 -18.87
C ASP A 536 12.44 -0.89 -18.52
N GLU A 537 12.33 -1.24 -17.23
CA GLU A 537 12.54 -2.60 -16.76
C GLU A 537 11.42 -3.52 -17.20
N CYS A 538 11.77 -4.59 -17.92
CA CYS A 538 10.79 -5.47 -18.53
C CYS A 538 11.15 -6.95 -18.52
N ILE A 539 10.13 -7.78 -18.58
CA ILE A 539 10.19 -9.23 -18.78
C ILE A 539 9.37 -9.59 -20.02
N TYR A 540 9.97 -10.37 -20.92
CA TYR A 540 9.37 -10.72 -22.20
C TYR A 540 9.77 -12.14 -22.61
N LYS A 541 8.92 -12.81 -23.36
CA LYS A 541 9.24 -14.10 -23.98
C LYS A 541 10.03 -13.84 -25.26
N ASP A 542 11.19 -14.48 -25.40
CA ASP A 542 12.03 -14.32 -26.58
C ASP A 542 11.60 -15.25 -27.72
N LYS A 543 12.38 -15.28 -28.81
CA LYS A 543 12.08 -16.09 -30.00
C LYS A 543 12.14 -17.60 -29.73
N ASP A 544 12.89 -18.01 -28.71
CA ASP A 544 13.06 -19.41 -28.31
C ASP A 544 11.99 -19.83 -27.29
N GLY A 545 11.05 -18.95 -26.96
CA GLY A 545 10.00 -19.22 -25.98
C GLY A 545 10.46 -19.08 -24.54
N ILE A 546 11.65 -18.53 -24.28
CA ILE A 546 12.20 -18.39 -22.93
C ILE A 546 11.98 -16.96 -22.44
N TYR A 547 11.57 -16.80 -21.18
CA TYR A 547 11.45 -15.49 -20.58
C TYR A 547 12.82 -14.85 -20.33
N LYS A 548 12.97 -13.59 -20.76
CA LYS A 548 14.14 -12.75 -20.52
C LYS A 548 13.76 -11.50 -19.75
N ILE A 549 14.57 -11.16 -18.76
CA ILE A 549 14.55 -9.87 -18.08
C ILE A 549 15.49 -8.93 -18.84
N SER A 550 15.05 -7.69 -19.07
CA SER A 550 15.86 -6.61 -19.63
C SER A 550 15.68 -5.34 -18.81
N ILE A 551 16.77 -4.81 -18.26
CA ILE A 551 16.74 -3.59 -17.43
C ILE A 551 17.81 -2.61 -17.92
N PRO A 552 17.43 -1.40 -18.38
CA PRO A 552 18.38 -0.34 -18.67
C PRO A 552 19.15 0.09 -17.41
N LYS A 553 20.43 0.42 -17.56
CA LYS A 553 21.30 0.83 -16.45
C LYS A 553 20.72 1.93 -15.59
N SER A 554 20.08 2.92 -16.21
CA SER A 554 19.42 4.07 -15.57
C SER A 554 18.34 3.67 -14.56
N GLN A 555 17.76 2.48 -14.69
CA GLN A 555 16.75 1.94 -13.78
C GLN A 555 17.36 1.27 -12.55
N PHE A 556 18.68 1.23 -12.38
CA PHE A 556 19.30 0.77 -11.13
C PHE A 556 19.55 1.91 -10.15
N LYS A 557 19.38 1.64 -8.84
CA LYS A 557 19.72 2.62 -7.79
C LYS A 557 21.19 3.07 -7.90
N ASN A 558 22.07 2.12 -8.22
CA ASN A 558 23.51 2.32 -8.28
C ASN A 558 24.00 2.42 -9.74
N TYR A 559 23.20 2.97 -10.66
CA TYR A 559 23.50 2.99 -12.10
C TYR A 559 24.88 3.55 -12.49
N LYS A 560 25.55 4.32 -11.62
CA LYS A 560 26.91 4.83 -11.85
C LYS A 560 28.01 3.75 -11.66
N GLN A 561 27.68 2.60 -11.08
CA GLN A 561 28.64 1.52 -10.84
C GLN A 561 29.09 0.89 -12.16
N ARG A 562 30.40 0.67 -12.29
CA ARG A 562 31.02 0.13 -13.52
C ARG A 562 30.59 -1.29 -13.84
N ASN A 563 30.29 -2.09 -12.82
CA ASN A 563 29.89 -3.48 -12.97
C ASN A 563 28.42 -3.67 -13.38
N ILE A 564 27.64 -2.58 -13.52
CA ILE A 564 26.29 -2.64 -14.08
C ILE A 564 26.38 -2.40 -15.59
N PRO A 565 25.95 -3.37 -16.42
CA PRO A 565 25.96 -3.21 -17.87
C PRO A 565 24.97 -2.12 -18.31
N GLU A 566 25.20 -1.50 -19.48
CA GLU A 566 24.28 -0.50 -20.05
C GLU A 566 22.86 -1.04 -20.20
N ARG A 567 22.76 -2.34 -20.51
CA ARG A 567 21.51 -3.09 -20.46
C ARG A 567 21.76 -4.43 -19.79
N PHE A 568 21.17 -4.61 -18.61
CA PHE A 568 21.18 -5.89 -17.92
C PHE A 568 20.21 -6.85 -18.61
N GLN A 569 20.68 -8.06 -18.89
CA GLN A 569 19.87 -9.13 -19.46
C GLN A 569 20.07 -10.41 -18.67
N LEU A 570 18.97 -11.12 -18.39
CA LEU A 570 19.00 -12.42 -17.74
C LEU A 570 17.90 -13.31 -18.30
N SER A 571 18.28 -14.51 -18.75
CA SER A 571 17.31 -15.55 -19.13
C SER A 571 16.81 -16.25 -17.88
N ILE A 572 15.50 -16.41 -17.79
CA ILE A 572 14.86 -17.22 -16.76
C ILE A 572 15.06 -18.71 -17.11
N PRO A 573 15.39 -19.57 -16.14
CA PRO A 573 15.47 -21.01 -16.35
C PRO A 573 14.20 -21.60 -16.99
N GLU A 574 14.38 -22.56 -17.90
CA GLU A 574 13.30 -23.21 -18.65
C GLU A 574 12.27 -23.86 -17.70
N ASN A 575 12.74 -24.44 -16.59
CA ASN A 575 11.87 -25.04 -15.58
C ASN A 575 10.95 -24.02 -14.88
N LEU A 576 11.16 -22.71 -14.98
CA LEU A 576 10.21 -21.70 -14.47
C LEU A 576 9.28 -21.18 -15.57
N THR A 577 9.61 -21.40 -16.84
CA THR A 577 8.88 -20.87 -18.00
C THR A 577 7.44 -21.39 -18.04
N HIS A 578 7.21 -22.68 -17.76
CA HIS A 578 5.86 -23.25 -17.77
C HIS A 578 4.92 -22.62 -16.72
N ILE A 579 5.43 -22.30 -15.52
CA ILE A 579 4.65 -21.63 -14.47
C ILE A 579 4.47 -20.15 -14.80
N LEU A 580 5.46 -19.53 -15.44
CA LEU A 580 5.34 -18.16 -15.96
C LEU A 580 4.27 -18.06 -17.03
N ASP A 581 4.19 -19.00 -17.97
CA ASP A 581 3.13 -19.05 -18.98
C ASP A 581 1.75 -19.17 -18.32
N LEU A 582 1.61 -20.10 -17.36
CA LEU A 582 0.38 -20.22 -16.56
C LEU A 582 0.02 -18.89 -15.88
N TYR A 583 0.99 -18.18 -15.32
CA TYR A 583 0.73 -16.88 -14.72
C TYR A 583 0.36 -15.81 -15.75
N VAL A 584 1.18 -15.60 -16.78
CA VAL A 584 1.06 -14.50 -17.72
C VAL A 584 -0.16 -14.67 -18.63
N ASP A 585 -0.41 -15.88 -19.10
CA ASP A 585 -1.41 -16.13 -20.14
C ASP A 585 -2.77 -16.54 -19.56
N THR A 586 -2.78 -17.18 -18.37
CA THR A 586 -4.02 -17.66 -17.76
C THR A 586 -4.43 -16.84 -16.55
N ILE A 587 -3.53 -16.66 -15.58
CA ILE A 587 -3.92 -16.14 -14.25
C ILE A 587 -3.97 -14.62 -14.21
N ARG A 588 -2.95 -13.97 -14.74
CA ARG A 588 -2.80 -12.52 -14.75
C ARG A 588 -3.98 -11.86 -15.48
N PRO A 589 -4.47 -12.36 -16.63
CA PRO A 589 -5.71 -11.85 -17.24
C PRO A 589 -6.92 -11.93 -16.34
N LEU A 590 -7.07 -13.00 -15.54
CA LEU A 590 -8.20 -13.15 -14.61
C LEU A 590 -8.18 -12.16 -13.44
N PHE A 591 -7.02 -11.56 -13.14
CA PHE A 591 -6.91 -10.48 -12.17
C PHE A 591 -7.17 -9.10 -12.76
N MET A 592 -7.02 -8.94 -14.08
CA MET A 592 -7.14 -7.64 -14.75
C MET A 592 -8.61 -7.33 -15.06
N SER A 593 -8.98 -6.07 -14.91
CA SER A 593 -10.25 -5.56 -15.44
C SER A 593 -10.14 -5.45 -16.96
N GLU A 594 -11.17 -5.85 -17.70
CA GLU A 594 -11.23 -5.65 -19.16
C GLU A 594 -11.13 -4.17 -19.56
N THR A 595 -11.53 -3.25 -18.66
CA THR A 595 -11.59 -1.81 -18.93
C THR A 595 -10.30 -1.05 -18.63
N GLU A 596 -9.40 -1.60 -17.81
CA GLU A 596 -8.14 -0.95 -17.41
C GLU A 596 -6.98 -1.96 -17.32
N PRO A 597 -6.47 -2.46 -18.47
CA PRO A 597 -5.33 -3.36 -18.48
C PRO A 597 -4.05 -2.63 -18.03
N HIS A 598 -3.25 -3.30 -17.20
CA HIS A 598 -1.98 -2.75 -16.71
C HIS A 598 -0.78 -3.38 -17.42
N GLU A 599 0.26 -2.57 -17.67
CA GLU A 599 1.52 -3.01 -18.29
C GLU A 599 2.48 -3.73 -17.32
N TYR A 600 2.18 -3.73 -16.02
CA TYR A 600 3.09 -4.25 -14.99
C TYR A 600 3.03 -5.78 -14.88
N PHE A 601 4.20 -6.41 -14.73
CA PHE A 601 4.32 -7.86 -14.64
C PHE A 601 3.57 -8.43 -13.44
N PHE A 602 3.90 -7.97 -12.22
CA PHE A 602 3.19 -8.38 -11.01
C PHE A 602 1.99 -7.50 -10.70
N VAL A 603 0.81 -8.12 -10.72
CA VAL A 603 -0.47 -7.49 -10.32
C VAL A 603 -1.05 -8.13 -9.06
N SER A 604 -1.83 -7.35 -8.30
CA SER A 604 -2.62 -7.87 -7.19
C SER A 604 -3.75 -8.75 -7.70
N SER A 605 -4.34 -9.55 -6.80
CA SER A 605 -5.55 -10.33 -7.09
C SER A 605 -6.76 -9.45 -7.43
N LEU A 606 -6.58 -8.14 -7.26
CA LEU A 606 -7.56 -7.09 -7.48
C LEU A 606 -7.19 -6.25 -8.72
N GLY A 607 -6.21 -6.70 -9.50
CA GLY A 607 -5.82 -6.11 -10.77
C GLY A 607 -4.94 -4.87 -10.66
N ARG A 608 -4.37 -4.52 -9.50
CA ARG A 608 -3.54 -3.31 -9.36
C ARG A 608 -2.05 -3.61 -9.45
N LYS A 609 -1.26 -2.63 -9.91
CA LYS A 609 0.21 -2.67 -9.79
C LYS A 609 0.62 -2.97 -8.36
N GLN A 610 1.47 -3.98 -8.18
CA GLN A 610 2.09 -4.27 -6.88
C GLN A 610 3.13 -3.20 -6.54
N THR A 611 2.96 -2.52 -5.41
CA THR A 611 3.98 -1.61 -4.87
C THR A 611 5.12 -2.41 -4.24
N GLY A 612 6.29 -1.79 -4.02
CA GLY A 612 7.39 -2.46 -3.32
C GLY A 612 7.02 -2.96 -1.91
N THR A 613 6.13 -2.24 -1.21
CA THR A 613 5.57 -2.67 0.08
C THR A 613 4.68 -3.90 -0.08
N ALA A 614 3.85 -3.91 -1.13
CA ALA A 614 2.94 -5.01 -1.39
C ALA A 614 3.69 -6.29 -1.82
N ILE A 615 4.72 -6.19 -2.66
CA ILE A 615 5.65 -7.29 -2.97
C ILE A 615 6.31 -7.83 -1.70
N SER A 616 6.86 -6.94 -0.86
CA SER A 616 7.49 -7.36 0.41
C SER A 616 6.51 -8.02 1.37
N THR A 617 5.23 -7.62 1.32
CA THR A 617 4.16 -8.26 2.09
C THR A 617 3.82 -9.63 1.54
N CYS A 618 3.78 -9.80 0.21
CA CYS A 618 3.52 -11.09 -0.43
C CYS A 618 4.60 -12.11 -0.06
N THR A 619 5.89 -11.77 -0.19
CA THR A 619 6.99 -12.68 0.19
C THR A 619 6.97 -13.02 1.69
N ARG A 620 6.58 -12.07 2.54
CA ARG A 620 6.48 -12.29 3.98
C ARG A 620 5.35 -13.26 4.29
N LYS A 621 4.18 -13.07 3.68
CA LYS A 621 3.04 -13.98 3.83
C LYS A 621 3.37 -15.38 3.31
N PHE A 622 4.00 -15.46 2.14
CA PHE A 622 4.43 -16.72 1.54
C PHE A 622 5.35 -17.50 2.49
N THR A 623 6.39 -16.84 3.00
CA THR A 623 7.34 -17.49 3.91
C THR A 623 6.78 -17.72 5.31
N ALA A 624 5.82 -16.91 5.78
CA ALA A 624 5.10 -17.19 7.03
C ALA A 624 4.18 -18.43 6.89
N LEU A 625 3.66 -18.68 5.69
CA LEU A 625 2.77 -19.79 5.40
C LEU A 625 3.53 -21.11 5.17
N TYR A 626 4.58 -21.08 4.35
CA TYR A 626 5.23 -22.29 3.88
C TYR A 626 6.60 -22.57 4.51
N ALA A 627 7.33 -21.53 4.93
CA ALA A 627 8.68 -21.73 5.48
C ALA A 627 8.64 -22.16 6.95
N ASP A 628 9.78 -22.64 7.46
CA ASP A 628 9.89 -23.12 8.83
C ASP A 628 9.81 -21.97 9.85
N GLN A 629 8.69 -21.94 10.59
CA GLN A 629 8.44 -20.90 11.60
C GLN A 629 9.29 -21.07 12.87
N SER A 630 9.93 -22.22 13.08
CA SER A 630 10.90 -22.43 14.16
C SER A 630 12.22 -21.68 13.92
N ILE A 631 12.59 -21.52 12.65
CA ILE A 631 13.75 -20.73 12.20
C ILE A 631 13.38 -19.25 12.19
N LYS A 632 12.26 -18.89 11.54
CA LYS A 632 11.80 -17.49 11.46
C LYS A 632 10.29 -17.34 11.54
N SER A 633 9.82 -16.92 12.70
CA SER A 633 8.42 -16.55 12.91
C SER A 633 8.00 -15.31 12.13
N GLY A 634 6.91 -15.39 11.36
CA GLY A 634 6.28 -14.25 10.68
C GLY A 634 6.90 -13.87 9.34
N GLY A 635 7.76 -14.73 8.77
CA GLY A 635 8.28 -14.60 7.41
C GLY A 635 9.30 -13.48 7.17
N ILE A 636 9.69 -13.32 5.91
CA ILE A 636 10.74 -12.39 5.44
C ILE A 636 10.29 -11.52 4.26
N GLY A 637 10.76 -10.27 4.21
CA GLY A 637 10.47 -9.35 3.11
C GLY A 637 11.40 -9.57 1.90
N ALA A 638 10.97 -9.14 0.72
CA ALA A 638 11.67 -9.36 -0.55
C ALA A 638 13.14 -8.90 -0.55
N HIS A 639 13.47 -7.82 0.15
CA HIS A 639 14.86 -7.35 0.21
C HIS A 639 15.82 -8.37 0.85
N TYR A 640 15.32 -9.21 1.77
CA TYR A 640 16.15 -10.17 2.49
C TYR A 640 16.62 -11.34 1.62
N PHE A 641 15.94 -11.61 0.51
CA PHE A 641 16.38 -12.62 -0.48
C PHE A 641 17.78 -12.32 -1.02
N ARG A 642 18.15 -11.03 -1.13
CA ARG A 642 19.51 -10.62 -1.49
C ARG A 642 20.56 -11.11 -0.49
N HIS A 643 20.25 -11.08 0.80
CA HIS A 643 21.13 -11.61 1.84
C HIS A 643 21.21 -13.14 1.78
N ILE A 644 20.08 -13.80 1.54
CA ILE A 644 20.02 -15.26 1.38
C ILE A 644 20.90 -15.70 0.22
N VAL A 645 20.73 -15.13 -0.98
CA VAL A 645 21.50 -15.49 -2.18
C VAL A 645 22.99 -15.20 -1.98
N ALA A 646 23.34 -14.01 -1.48
CA ALA A 646 24.74 -13.66 -1.23
C ALA A 646 25.42 -14.58 -0.21
N THR A 647 24.75 -14.83 0.92
CA THR A 647 25.31 -15.66 1.99
C THR A 647 25.42 -17.12 1.55
N THR A 648 24.40 -17.64 0.86
CA THR A 648 24.45 -19.00 0.29
C THR A 648 25.63 -19.14 -0.66
N TYR A 649 25.81 -18.18 -1.56
CA TYR A 649 26.93 -18.20 -2.50
C TYR A 649 28.28 -18.14 -1.78
N LEU A 650 28.44 -17.28 -0.76
CA LEU A 650 29.69 -17.15 -0.02
C LEU A 650 29.99 -18.32 0.91
N LYS A 651 28.97 -19.01 1.42
CA LYS A 651 29.17 -20.25 2.20
C LYS A 651 29.68 -21.40 1.33
N ILE A 652 29.28 -21.44 0.05
CA ILE A 652 29.76 -22.41 -0.93
C ILE A 652 31.12 -22.00 -1.51
N HIS A 653 31.28 -20.71 -1.80
CA HIS A 653 32.45 -20.12 -2.45
C HIS A 653 33.02 -19.00 -1.57
N ARG A 654 33.80 -19.36 -0.54
CA ARG A 654 34.34 -18.36 0.39
C ARG A 654 35.26 -17.38 -0.34
N GLY A 655 35.19 -16.11 0.05
CA GLY A 655 36.01 -15.04 -0.54
C GLY A 655 35.57 -14.56 -1.93
N ALA A 656 34.56 -15.16 -2.56
CA ALA A 656 34.07 -14.81 -3.91
C ALA A 656 33.22 -13.52 -3.96
N PHE A 657 33.65 -12.48 -3.24
CA PHE A 657 32.91 -11.22 -3.10
C PHE A 657 32.67 -10.49 -4.42
N GLY A 658 33.60 -10.59 -5.38
CA GLY A 658 33.45 -10.01 -6.71
C GLY A 658 32.28 -10.62 -7.51
N TYR A 659 32.09 -11.94 -7.43
CA TYR A 659 30.96 -12.61 -8.09
C TYR A 659 29.63 -12.23 -7.44
N VAL A 660 29.59 -12.15 -6.11
CA VAL A 660 28.40 -11.68 -5.39
C VAL A 660 28.07 -10.23 -5.75
N ALA A 661 29.08 -9.37 -5.94
CA ALA A 661 28.88 -7.99 -6.39
C ALA A 661 28.23 -7.93 -7.78
N LEU A 662 28.60 -8.82 -8.70
CA LEU A 662 27.95 -8.97 -10.01
C LEU A 662 26.51 -9.48 -9.87
N ILE A 663 26.28 -10.54 -9.09
CA ILE A 663 24.95 -11.12 -8.85
C ILE A 663 23.98 -10.09 -8.25
N LEU A 664 24.45 -9.30 -7.29
CA LEU A 664 23.64 -8.32 -6.60
C LEU A 664 23.57 -6.96 -7.30
N LEU A 665 24.35 -6.73 -8.36
CA LEU A 665 24.51 -5.43 -9.02
C LEU A 665 24.86 -4.33 -7.98
N ASP A 666 25.91 -4.62 -7.21
CA ASP A 666 26.48 -3.74 -6.19
C ASP A 666 28.01 -3.66 -6.27
N SER A 667 28.67 -2.81 -5.48
CA SER A 667 30.14 -2.76 -5.48
C SER A 667 30.73 -3.82 -4.57
N GLU A 668 31.91 -4.35 -4.93
CA GLU A 668 32.62 -5.33 -4.12
C GLU A 668 32.94 -4.78 -2.72
N GLU A 669 33.30 -3.50 -2.61
CA GLU A 669 33.52 -2.82 -1.33
C GLU A 669 32.28 -2.94 -0.41
N VAL A 670 31.09 -2.72 -0.96
CA VAL A 670 29.83 -2.84 -0.22
C VAL A 670 29.60 -4.29 0.20
N ILE A 671 29.84 -5.25 -0.69
CA ILE A 671 29.72 -6.68 -0.37
C ILE A 671 30.68 -7.08 0.75
N ARG A 672 31.97 -6.73 0.66
CA ARG A 672 32.96 -7.00 1.70
C ARG A 672 32.58 -6.36 3.04
N ARG A 673 32.05 -5.13 3.03
CA ARG A 673 31.57 -4.49 4.26
C ARG A 673 30.41 -5.26 4.92
N HIS A 674 29.52 -5.85 4.13
CA HIS A 674 28.32 -6.54 4.65
C HIS A 674 28.56 -8.03 4.96
N TYR A 675 29.44 -8.70 4.23
CA TYR A 675 29.61 -10.16 4.28
C TYR A 675 31.06 -10.61 4.48
N GLY A 676 32.02 -9.69 4.55
CA GLY A 676 33.46 -9.99 4.64
C GLY A 676 33.97 -10.27 6.05
N HIS A 677 33.13 -10.76 6.96
CA HIS A 677 33.52 -11.11 8.33
C HIS A 677 34.23 -12.47 8.43
N LEU A 678 34.84 -12.95 7.34
CA LEU A 678 35.57 -14.22 7.30
C LEU A 678 36.89 -14.11 8.04
N ASP A 679 37.21 -15.12 8.85
CA ASP A 679 38.42 -15.17 9.67
C ASP A 679 39.58 -15.89 8.95
N HIS A 680 40.81 -15.69 9.41
CA HIS A 680 42.02 -16.24 8.79
C HIS A 680 42.03 -17.79 8.74
N GLU A 681 41.37 -18.42 9.72
CA GLU A 681 41.18 -19.87 9.81
C GLU A 681 40.29 -20.42 8.69
N ASP A 682 39.27 -19.66 8.28
CA ASP A 682 38.34 -20.06 7.22
C ASP A 682 39.06 -20.21 5.87
N ALA A 683 40.01 -19.32 5.58
CA ALA A 683 40.80 -19.35 4.36
C ALA A 683 41.76 -20.55 4.32
N ILE A 684 42.37 -20.89 5.46
CA ILE A 684 43.27 -22.04 5.57
C ILE A 684 42.48 -23.36 5.46
N GLY A 685 41.28 -23.42 6.03
CA GLY A 685 40.39 -24.58 5.91
C GLY A 685 40.02 -24.88 4.45
N ASP A 686 39.63 -23.85 3.70
CA ASP A 686 39.30 -23.98 2.27
C ASP A 686 40.50 -24.41 1.43
N TRP A 687 41.69 -23.86 1.70
CA TRP A 687 42.91 -24.29 1.03
C TRP A 687 43.22 -25.77 1.26
N LYS A 688 43.07 -26.26 2.50
CA LYS A 688 43.26 -27.69 2.83
C LYS A 688 42.27 -28.59 2.07
N LYS A 689 41.00 -28.18 1.96
CA LYS A 689 39.97 -28.92 1.22
C LYS A 689 40.31 -28.99 -0.28
N ASN A 690 40.70 -27.87 -0.87
CA ASN A 690 41.11 -27.82 -2.28
C ASN A 690 42.36 -28.67 -2.54
N LEU A 691 43.37 -28.58 -1.66
CA LEU A 691 44.58 -29.40 -1.74
C LEU A 691 44.25 -30.90 -1.68
N SER A 692 43.32 -31.30 -0.79
CA SER A 692 42.84 -32.68 -0.69
C SER A 692 42.16 -33.15 -1.98
N ASN A 693 41.28 -32.33 -2.55
CA ASN A 693 40.60 -32.64 -3.82
C ASN A 693 41.58 -32.78 -4.99
N ILE A 694 42.54 -31.85 -5.10
CA ILE A 694 43.60 -31.90 -6.13
C ILE A 694 44.45 -33.17 -5.95
N ARG A 695 44.84 -33.47 -4.71
CA ARG A 695 45.62 -34.67 -4.39
C ARG A 695 44.85 -35.95 -4.74
N ASN A 696 43.57 -36.02 -4.42
CA ASN A 696 42.72 -37.18 -4.73
C ASN A 696 42.51 -37.34 -6.24
N ALA A 697 42.36 -36.25 -6.99
CA ALA A 697 42.23 -36.31 -8.45
C ALA A 697 43.54 -36.60 -9.18
N ALA A 698 44.69 -36.31 -8.56
CA ALA A 698 46.02 -36.54 -9.12
C ALA A 698 46.61 -37.91 -8.76
N LEU A 699 46.16 -38.52 -7.64
CA LEU A 699 46.70 -39.78 -7.10
C LEU A 699 45.67 -40.93 -7.05
N GLY A 700 44.40 -40.66 -7.33
CA GLY A 700 43.36 -41.67 -7.56
C GLY A 700 43.11 -41.82 -9.05
#